data_AF-A0A0L8LEN5-F1
#
_entry.id   AF-A0A0L8LEN5-F1
#
_cell.length_a   1.000
_cell.length_b   1.000
_cell.length_c   1.000
_cell.angle_alpha   90.00
_cell.angle_beta   90.00
_cell.angle_gamma   90.00
#
_symmetry.space_group_name_H-M   'P 1'
#
loop_
_entity.id
_entity.type
_entity.pdbx_description
1 polymer ?
#
loop_
_entity_poly.entity_id
_entity_poly.type
_entity_poly.pdbx_seq_one_letter_code
_entity_poly.pdbx_strand_id
1 'polypeptide(L)'
;MSVRIRLAVYGDARAAAEFTAALTARERAGLDPLPDPLTRRLLATEQHRARLARLPAATRRLLLLAAADQHPVESRAFDRAVVAAGHESTDLEPAEEAGLIRPTAAGLVFADPLVRDVVYDSAGPEERRLAHRSLALVLDPRTEPGPWNWHRACASLGPSSRLARALADAPAPDPATAAHHAERSALLSPDTAVRHAALARAALYAWHGGRPDRARCLLAAAERTAPGTDPRVRLLRGLVTLRSGHAPDAYDDLAEAATSAFAGARGACPVTGAGRSATGGTPAGYAFVAPVTAAYALAYAAEVGHYTGDLHRCHQAAVLARKSPPPSAPAARALLAGLTGIASAVRGRYAEAAVRLREAVSLARHGDDPTVLVHAALAALYLGDDDLALAVAHRAESAARAQGEHAVLPRLLEFRAYAEAWNGRLGAATATAVDAHRLARETGQDNVACHILAGLALLAAVQGDTTTCRDRARQARTYAAEHGIGLATALSLWALAYLDLTQGRPAEAASQLRTLARLGPGHGHPAIRLLSTPHYVEAAVRAGEPAAAAAAAVGYTRWADTVASPGHLALAARCRALLASGGEALTHYRDALDLHDADGRHLERARTELLYGIALRRMRRTAEARDRLRAALQAFEQFGALPGARHAEAELRALGDTARCARLPAAAALGALTAQQTLIASMVADGATNREIAIRMVLSPRTIDHHLRGIYVRLGISSRVELARLVDAQGTAGSSR
;
A
#
# COMPACT_ATOMS: atom_id res chain seq x y z
N MET A 1 2.41 -19.15 20.93
CA MET A 1 3.80 -18.75 20.65
C MET A 1 4.15 -18.79 19.16
N SER A 2 3.91 -19.90 18.42
CA SER A 2 4.21 -20.03 16.97
C SER A 2 3.58 -18.93 16.08
N VAL A 3 2.41 -18.39 16.44
CA VAL A 3 1.75 -17.27 15.73
C VAL A 3 2.43 -15.92 16.02
N ARG A 4 2.84 -15.67 17.27
CA ARG A 4 3.60 -14.45 17.65
C ARG A 4 5.03 -14.47 17.10
N ILE A 5 5.65 -15.64 17.04
CA ILE A 5 6.94 -15.89 16.38
C ILE A 5 6.84 -15.56 14.89
N ARG A 6 5.84 -16.10 14.18
CA ARG A 6 5.62 -15.83 12.74
C ARG A 6 5.32 -14.36 12.44
N LEU A 7 4.56 -13.69 13.30
CA LEU A 7 4.29 -12.24 13.18
C LEU A 7 5.54 -11.38 13.44
N ALA A 8 6.44 -11.84 14.31
CA ALA A 8 7.65 -11.09 14.67
C ALA A 8 8.84 -11.36 13.74
N VAL A 9 8.76 -12.36 12.86
CA VAL A 9 9.75 -12.67 11.81
C VAL A 9 9.15 -12.57 10.40
N TYR A 10 8.05 -11.81 10.28
CA TYR A 10 7.42 -11.45 9.01
C TYR A 10 7.12 -12.62 8.06
N GLY A 11 6.76 -13.79 8.61
CA GLY A 11 6.31 -14.95 7.83
C GLY A 11 7.40 -15.81 7.18
N ASP A 12 8.69 -15.50 7.36
CA ASP A 12 9.77 -16.37 6.89
C ASP A 12 9.90 -17.60 7.82
N ALA A 13 9.65 -18.78 7.27
CA ALA A 13 9.67 -20.04 8.01
C ALA A 13 11.07 -20.42 8.52
N ARG A 14 12.13 -20.02 7.80
CA ARG A 14 13.51 -20.24 8.19
C ARG A 14 13.91 -19.25 9.28
N ALA A 15 13.57 -17.97 9.11
CA ALA A 15 13.78 -16.96 10.15
C ALA A 15 12.98 -17.28 11.42
N ALA A 16 11.80 -17.91 11.32
CA ALA A 16 11.02 -18.38 12.47
C ALA A 16 11.71 -19.54 13.22
N ALA A 17 12.37 -20.44 12.50
CA ALA A 17 13.13 -21.55 13.09
C ALA A 17 14.39 -21.03 13.79
N GLU A 18 15.13 -20.15 13.14
CA GLU A 18 16.31 -19.49 13.70
C GLU A 18 15.96 -18.59 14.89
N PHE A 19 14.83 -17.86 14.81
CA PHE A 19 14.29 -17.09 15.93
C PHE A 19 13.97 -17.97 17.14
N THR A 20 13.32 -19.12 16.92
CA THR A 20 13.00 -20.04 18.01
C THR A 20 14.26 -20.64 18.65
N ALA A 21 15.35 -20.81 17.87
CA ALA A 21 16.63 -21.30 18.36
C ALA A 21 17.41 -20.26 19.19
N ALA A 22 17.25 -18.97 18.87
CA ALA A 22 17.93 -17.86 19.56
C ALA A 22 17.27 -17.42 20.88
N LEU A 23 16.05 -17.87 21.17
CA LEU A 23 15.35 -17.54 22.40
C LEU A 23 15.88 -18.34 23.60
N THR A 24 15.99 -17.68 24.75
CA THR A 24 16.24 -18.34 26.04
C THR A 24 15.13 -19.33 26.37
N ALA A 25 15.41 -20.27 27.28
CA ALA A 25 14.39 -21.22 27.74
C ALA A 25 13.16 -20.52 28.36
N ARG A 26 13.37 -19.37 29.02
CA ARG A 26 12.31 -18.57 29.65
C ARG A 26 11.47 -17.80 28.64
N GLU A 27 12.06 -17.21 27.61
CA GLU A 27 11.33 -16.56 26.52
C GLU A 27 10.52 -17.59 25.69
N ARG A 28 11.07 -18.79 25.47
CA ARG A 28 10.34 -19.92 24.84
C ARG A 28 9.22 -20.49 25.71
N ALA A 29 9.31 -20.34 27.03
CA ALA A 29 8.22 -20.66 27.94
C ALA A 29 7.19 -19.53 28.06
N GLY A 30 7.44 -18.37 27.43
CA GLY A 30 6.60 -17.18 27.56
C GLY A 30 6.69 -16.50 28.93
N LEU A 31 7.72 -16.80 29.72
CA LEU A 31 7.96 -16.25 31.05
C LEU A 31 8.62 -14.86 30.98
N ASP A 32 9.37 -14.60 29.90
CA ASP A 32 10.00 -13.31 29.62
C ASP A 32 9.51 -12.77 28.25
N PRO A 33 9.43 -11.45 28.04
CA PRO A 33 8.96 -10.84 26.80
C PRO A 33 9.92 -11.14 25.64
N LEU A 34 9.39 -11.28 24.42
CA LEU A 34 10.22 -11.48 23.23
C LEU A 34 11.03 -10.21 22.92
N PRO A 35 12.31 -10.32 22.54
CA PRO A 35 13.13 -9.17 22.17
C PRO A 35 12.58 -8.44 20.93
N ASP A 36 12.80 -7.13 20.86
CA ASP A 36 12.47 -6.29 19.70
C ASP A 36 13.28 -6.72 18.45
N PRO A 37 12.75 -6.56 17.20
CA PRO A 37 13.46 -6.92 15.98
C PRO A 37 14.88 -6.34 15.84
N LEU A 38 15.16 -5.14 16.36
CA LEU A 38 16.51 -4.56 16.34
C LEU A 38 17.46 -5.33 17.25
N THR A 39 17.04 -5.65 18.47
CA THR A 39 17.81 -6.46 19.42
C THR A 39 18.10 -7.84 18.85
N ARG A 40 17.16 -8.43 18.10
CA ARG A 40 17.38 -9.73 17.43
C ARG A 40 18.42 -9.66 16.33
N ARG A 41 18.35 -8.64 15.47
CA ARG A 41 19.34 -8.46 14.41
C ARG A 41 20.74 -8.31 14.99
N LEU A 42 20.88 -7.59 16.09
CA LEU A 42 22.15 -7.46 16.83
C LEU A 42 22.63 -8.81 17.38
N LEU A 43 21.77 -9.56 18.07
CA LEU A 43 22.14 -10.88 18.61
C LEU A 43 22.53 -11.89 17.51
N ALA A 44 21.77 -11.93 16.42
CA ALA A 44 22.08 -12.77 15.27
C ALA A 44 23.42 -12.36 14.62
N THR A 45 23.67 -11.05 14.50
CA THR A 45 24.94 -10.50 14.01
C THR A 45 26.13 -10.98 14.85
N GLU A 46 26.03 -10.89 16.18
CA GLU A 46 27.09 -11.37 17.08
C GLU A 46 27.29 -12.88 17.00
N GLN A 47 26.21 -13.66 16.90
CA GLN A 47 26.29 -15.10 16.75
C GLN A 47 26.99 -15.51 15.44
N HIS A 48 26.66 -14.87 14.32
CA HIS A 48 27.34 -15.10 13.05
C HIS A 48 28.81 -14.68 13.12
N ARG A 49 29.13 -13.55 13.77
CA ARG A 49 30.52 -13.12 13.97
C ARG A 49 31.33 -14.16 14.78
N ALA A 50 30.76 -14.71 15.85
CA ALA A 50 31.39 -15.76 16.64
C ALA A 50 31.61 -17.06 15.83
N ARG A 51 30.65 -17.45 14.99
CA ARG A 51 30.80 -18.61 14.09
C ARG A 51 31.89 -18.38 13.04
N LEU A 52 31.92 -17.19 12.43
CA LEU A 52 32.95 -16.82 11.47
C LEU A 52 34.34 -16.82 12.09
N ALA A 53 34.49 -16.32 13.33
CA ALA A 53 35.77 -16.30 14.02
C ALA A 53 36.40 -17.70 14.22
N ARG A 54 35.58 -18.76 14.27
CA ARG A 54 36.02 -20.16 14.44
C ARG A 54 36.44 -20.84 13.13
N LEU A 55 36.14 -20.24 11.98
CA LEU A 55 36.50 -20.82 10.69
C LEU A 55 37.99 -20.66 10.38
N PRO A 56 38.59 -21.60 9.61
CA PRO A 56 39.94 -21.46 9.10
C PRO A 56 40.13 -20.16 8.30
N ALA A 57 41.35 -19.60 8.36
CA ALA A 57 41.66 -18.35 7.67
C ALA A 57 41.44 -18.43 6.15
N ALA A 58 41.73 -19.58 5.52
CA ALA A 58 41.46 -19.82 4.10
C ALA A 58 39.96 -19.73 3.78
N THR A 59 39.13 -20.44 4.54
CA THR A 59 37.66 -20.39 4.44
C THR A 59 37.14 -18.97 4.60
N ARG A 60 37.61 -18.20 5.60
CA ARG A 60 37.18 -16.80 5.79
C ARG A 60 37.55 -15.90 4.60
N ARG A 61 38.71 -16.10 3.98
CA ARG A 61 39.13 -15.34 2.78
C ARG A 61 38.23 -15.66 1.58
N LEU A 62 37.90 -16.93 1.36
CA LEU A 62 36.98 -17.32 0.29
C LEU A 62 35.56 -16.80 0.54
N LEU A 63 35.06 -16.88 1.78
CA LEU A 63 33.78 -16.27 2.15
C LEU A 63 33.79 -14.76 1.91
N LEU A 64 34.88 -14.06 2.24
CA LEU A 64 35.01 -12.62 1.98
C LEU A 64 35.00 -12.31 0.48
N LEU A 65 35.70 -13.12 -0.32
CA LEU A 65 35.72 -13.00 -1.78
C LEU A 65 34.31 -13.18 -2.35
N ALA A 66 33.58 -14.22 -1.91
CA ALA A 66 32.19 -14.44 -2.29
C ALA A 66 31.26 -13.32 -1.83
N ALA A 67 31.44 -12.82 -0.61
CA ALA A 67 30.62 -11.73 -0.08
C ALA A 67 30.82 -10.43 -0.88
N ALA A 68 32.06 -10.11 -1.25
CA ALA A 68 32.40 -8.96 -2.07
C ALA A 68 31.94 -9.09 -3.53
N ASP A 69 31.89 -10.33 -4.07
CA ASP A 69 31.41 -10.66 -5.41
C ASP A 69 29.89 -10.57 -5.56
N GLN A 70 29.15 -10.94 -4.50
CA GLN A 70 27.69 -11.03 -4.53
C GLN A 70 26.99 -9.75 -4.04
N HIS A 71 27.69 -8.86 -3.35
CA HIS A 71 27.11 -7.63 -2.80
C HIS A 71 28.17 -6.55 -2.55
N PRO A 72 27.84 -5.26 -2.74
CA PRO A 72 26.55 -4.72 -3.20
C PRO A 72 26.36 -4.72 -4.72
N VAL A 73 27.39 -5.05 -5.48
CA VAL A 73 27.34 -5.15 -6.95
C VAL A 73 27.71 -6.57 -7.31
N GLU A 74 26.76 -7.33 -7.87
CA GLU A 74 27.00 -8.71 -8.30
C GLU A 74 27.95 -8.71 -9.52
N SER A 75 29.03 -9.49 -9.45
CA SER A 75 30.02 -9.57 -10.54
C SER A 75 30.24 -10.97 -11.11
N ARG A 76 29.75 -12.03 -10.44
CA ARG A 76 29.89 -13.44 -10.87
C ARG A 76 31.32 -13.80 -11.26
N ALA A 77 32.27 -13.20 -10.55
CA ALA A 77 33.70 -13.36 -10.74
C ALA A 77 34.32 -14.27 -9.68
N PHE A 78 33.56 -14.69 -8.66
CA PHE A 78 34.02 -15.53 -7.55
C PHE A 78 34.81 -16.75 -8.03
N ASP A 79 34.21 -17.62 -8.84
CA ASP A 79 34.86 -18.86 -9.29
C ASP A 79 36.14 -18.58 -10.10
N ARG A 80 36.11 -17.55 -10.97
CA ARG A 80 37.31 -17.13 -11.73
C ARG A 80 38.42 -16.64 -10.80
N ALA A 81 38.06 -15.88 -9.76
CA ALA A 81 38.99 -15.34 -8.79
C ALA A 81 39.57 -16.43 -7.87
N VAL A 82 38.80 -17.44 -7.49
CA VAL A 82 39.28 -18.60 -6.72
C VAL A 82 40.34 -19.37 -7.51
N VAL A 83 40.05 -19.67 -8.79
CA VAL A 83 40.97 -20.36 -9.69
C VAL A 83 42.25 -19.52 -9.92
N ALA A 84 42.10 -18.23 -10.19
CA ALA A 84 43.25 -17.34 -10.43
C ALA A 84 44.13 -17.14 -9.19
N ALA A 85 43.55 -17.20 -7.98
CA ALA A 85 44.27 -17.11 -6.72
C ALA A 85 44.92 -18.45 -6.28
N GLY A 86 44.65 -19.55 -7.00
CA GLY A 86 45.19 -20.88 -6.67
C GLY A 86 44.59 -21.49 -5.40
N HIS A 87 43.36 -21.12 -5.04
CA HIS A 87 42.64 -21.71 -3.92
C HIS A 87 41.84 -22.94 -4.37
N GLU A 88 41.72 -23.93 -3.49
CA GLU A 88 40.90 -25.11 -3.74
C GLU A 88 39.48 -24.90 -3.20
N SER A 89 38.46 -25.45 -3.87
CA SER A 89 37.07 -25.35 -3.41
C SER A 89 36.82 -26.11 -2.10
N THR A 90 37.67 -27.08 -1.76
CA THR A 90 37.67 -27.83 -0.49
C THR A 90 37.83 -26.92 0.73
N ASP A 91 38.48 -25.75 0.58
CA ASP A 91 38.61 -24.74 1.65
C ASP A 91 37.25 -24.15 2.10
N LEU A 92 36.15 -24.39 1.37
CA LEU A 92 34.79 -23.97 1.74
C LEU A 92 34.02 -25.01 2.57
N GLU A 93 34.46 -26.26 2.63
CA GLU A 93 33.80 -27.35 3.37
C GLU A 93 33.49 -26.97 4.83
N PRO A 94 34.39 -26.33 5.61
CA PRO A 94 34.09 -25.93 6.98
C PRO A 94 32.93 -24.93 7.10
N ALA A 95 32.71 -24.10 6.07
CA ALA A 95 31.59 -23.15 6.05
C ALA A 95 30.28 -23.80 5.61
N GLU A 96 30.34 -24.83 4.76
CA GLU A 96 29.20 -25.67 4.39
C GLU A 96 28.72 -26.52 5.58
N GLU A 97 29.65 -27.19 6.27
CA GLU A 97 29.39 -27.94 7.50
C GLU A 97 28.81 -27.05 8.59
N ALA A 98 29.32 -25.82 8.71
CA ALA A 98 28.78 -24.83 9.60
C ALA A 98 27.40 -24.31 9.15
N GLY A 99 26.89 -24.65 7.97
CA GLY A 99 25.60 -24.21 7.43
C GLY A 99 25.53 -22.72 7.13
N LEU A 100 26.67 -22.08 6.85
CA LEU A 100 26.76 -20.65 6.52
C LEU A 100 26.55 -20.38 5.04
N ILE A 101 26.87 -21.37 4.21
CA ILE A 101 26.76 -21.34 2.75
C ILE A 101 26.17 -22.67 2.26
N ARG A 102 25.67 -22.67 1.03
CA ARG A 102 25.24 -23.86 0.31
C ARG A 102 25.78 -23.80 -1.12
N PRO A 103 26.46 -24.85 -1.60
CA PRO A 103 26.84 -24.95 -3.00
C PRO A 103 25.58 -25.19 -3.84
N THR A 104 25.51 -24.56 -5.00
CA THR A 104 24.45 -24.77 -6.00
C THR A 104 25.06 -24.97 -7.37
N ALA A 105 24.28 -25.50 -8.32
CA ALA A 105 24.71 -25.61 -9.72
C ALA A 105 25.05 -24.26 -10.37
N ALA A 106 24.58 -23.15 -9.79
CA ALA A 106 24.84 -21.78 -10.25
C ALA A 106 25.94 -21.05 -9.44
N GLY A 107 26.63 -21.75 -8.53
CA GLY A 107 27.68 -21.19 -7.67
C GLY A 107 27.34 -21.23 -6.18
N LEU A 108 28.11 -20.49 -5.38
CA LEU A 108 27.97 -20.44 -3.92
C LEU A 108 26.84 -19.49 -3.49
N VAL A 109 25.95 -19.96 -2.60
CA VAL A 109 24.85 -19.14 -2.06
C VAL A 109 24.96 -19.08 -0.54
N PHE A 110 24.92 -17.87 0.03
CA PHE A 110 24.85 -17.71 1.49
C PHE A 110 23.52 -18.24 2.03
N ALA A 111 23.59 -18.90 3.18
CA ALA A 111 22.42 -19.44 3.86
C ALA A 111 21.40 -18.33 4.24
N ASP A 112 21.91 -17.15 4.58
CA ASP A 112 21.18 -15.94 4.93
C ASP A 112 21.96 -14.69 4.43
N PRO A 113 21.32 -13.68 3.82
CA PRO A 113 21.95 -12.40 3.47
C PRO A 113 22.69 -11.71 4.63
N LEU A 114 22.22 -11.86 5.87
CA LEU A 114 22.90 -11.35 7.06
C LEU A 114 24.27 -11.99 7.24
N VAL A 115 24.44 -13.30 6.95
CA VAL A 115 25.75 -13.96 7.03
C VAL A 115 26.73 -13.31 6.06
N ARG A 116 26.32 -13.06 4.82
CA ARG A 116 27.12 -12.37 3.81
C ARG A 116 27.56 -10.99 4.29
N ASP A 117 26.61 -10.21 4.82
CA ASP A 117 26.87 -8.87 5.31
C ASP A 117 27.86 -8.91 6.50
N VAL A 118 27.68 -9.84 7.45
CA VAL A 118 28.59 -10.02 8.60
C VAL A 118 29.98 -10.47 8.16
N VAL A 119 30.10 -11.36 7.16
CA VAL A 119 31.39 -11.76 6.58
C VAL A 119 32.14 -10.55 6.06
N TYR A 120 31.48 -9.74 5.24
CA TYR A 120 32.09 -8.54 4.66
C TYR A 120 32.44 -7.51 5.75
N ASP A 121 31.54 -7.26 6.70
CA ASP A 121 31.70 -6.24 7.73
C ASP A 121 32.66 -6.63 8.86
N SER A 122 32.95 -7.91 9.04
CA SER A 122 33.94 -8.39 10.02
C SER A 122 35.37 -8.37 9.49
N ALA A 123 35.57 -8.29 8.18
CA ALA A 123 36.89 -8.26 7.56
C ALA A 123 37.59 -6.90 7.75
N GLY A 124 38.91 -6.92 7.92
CA GLY A 124 39.72 -5.71 8.01
C GLY A 124 39.76 -4.93 6.68
N PRO A 125 40.03 -3.61 6.69
CA PRO A 125 40.08 -2.81 5.46
C PRO A 125 41.08 -3.31 4.41
N GLU A 126 42.20 -3.92 4.84
CA GLU A 126 43.19 -4.50 3.94
C GLU A 126 42.68 -5.77 3.26
N GLU A 127 42.07 -6.68 4.02
CA GLU A 127 41.49 -7.92 3.50
C GLU A 127 40.39 -7.62 2.47
N ARG A 128 39.52 -6.64 2.74
CA ARG A 128 38.49 -6.19 1.78
C ARG A 128 39.12 -5.67 0.50
N ARG A 129 40.16 -4.83 0.59
CA ARG A 129 40.86 -4.31 -0.60
C ARG A 129 41.52 -5.42 -1.42
N LEU A 130 42.11 -6.42 -0.77
CA LEU A 130 42.71 -7.59 -1.44
C LEU A 130 41.64 -8.43 -2.14
N ALA A 131 40.49 -8.67 -1.50
CA ALA A 131 39.37 -9.37 -2.12
C ALA A 131 38.86 -8.64 -3.37
N HIS A 132 38.59 -7.33 -3.26
CA HIS A 132 38.19 -6.52 -4.41
C HIS A 132 39.26 -6.47 -5.51
N ARG A 133 40.56 -6.43 -5.15
CA ARG A 133 41.63 -6.48 -6.15
C ARG A 133 41.65 -7.80 -6.91
N SER A 134 41.44 -8.91 -6.21
CA SER A 134 41.39 -10.26 -6.82
C SER A 134 40.23 -10.39 -7.80
N LEU A 135 39.04 -9.88 -7.42
CA LEU A 135 37.88 -9.85 -8.31
C LEU A 135 38.11 -8.94 -9.53
N ALA A 136 38.73 -7.77 -9.34
CA ALA A 136 39.03 -6.86 -10.44
C ALA A 136 40.02 -7.43 -11.48
N LEU A 137 40.88 -8.39 -11.10
CA LEU A 137 41.87 -9.00 -12.00
C LEU A 137 41.25 -9.98 -13.00
N VAL A 138 40.12 -10.57 -12.66
CA VAL A 138 39.44 -11.60 -13.48
C VAL A 138 38.21 -11.09 -14.24
N LEU A 139 37.92 -9.79 -14.11
CA LEU A 139 36.85 -9.09 -14.81
C LEU A 139 37.39 -8.40 -16.06
N ASP A 140 36.70 -8.52 -17.18
CA ASP A 140 37.09 -7.87 -18.43
C ASP A 140 36.51 -6.44 -18.53
N PRO A 141 37.33 -5.38 -18.62
CA PRO A 141 36.84 -4.00 -18.71
C PRO A 141 36.00 -3.69 -19.95
N ARG A 142 36.05 -4.51 -21.01
CA ARG A 142 35.28 -4.29 -22.25
C ARG A 142 33.87 -4.87 -22.18
N THR A 143 33.72 -6.02 -21.53
CA THR A 143 32.46 -6.76 -21.45
C THR A 143 31.76 -6.59 -20.10
N GLU A 144 32.53 -6.36 -19.02
CA GLU A 144 32.06 -6.22 -17.64
C GLU A 144 32.49 -4.88 -17.00
N PRO A 145 32.34 -3.72 -17.66
CA PRO A 145 32.90 -2.44 -17.18
C PRO A 145 32.32 -1.98 -15.83
N GLY A 146 31.05 -2.29 -15.54
CA GLY A 146 30.40 -1.91 -14.28
C GLY A 146 31.04 -2.58 -13.07
N PRO A 147 30.96 -3.92 -12.95
CA PRO A 147 31.63 -4.68 -11.90
C PRO A 147 33.14 -4.40 -11.83
N TRP A 148 33.82 -4.30 -12.98
CA TRP A 148 35.25 -4.02 -13.00
C TRP A 148 35.59 -2.66 -12.35
N ASN A 149 34.86 -1.59 -12.69
CA ASN A 149 35.05 -0.29 -12.06
C ASN A 149 34.69 -0.29 -10.57
N TRP A 150 33.64 -1.04 -10.16
CA TRP A 150 33.27 -1.21 -8.76
C TRP A 150 34.41 -1.81 -7.93
N HIS A 151 34.92 -2.97 -8.33
CA HIS A 151 35.98 -3.63 -7.59
C HIS A 151 37.28 -2.81 -7.55
N ARG A 152 37.65 -2.14 -8.66
CA ARG A 152 38.78 -1.20 -8.66
C ARG A 152 38.58 -0.01 -7.73
N ALA A 153 37.37 0.53 -7.69
CA ALA A 153 37.03 1.62 -6.80
C ALA A 153 37.14 1.20 -5.33
N CYS A 154 36.63 0.02 -4.96
CA CYS A 154 36.74 -0.51 -3.60
C CYS A 154 38.18 -0.85 -3.19
N ALA A 155 39.01 -1.31 -4.13
CA ALA A 155 40.43 -1.59 -3.89
C ALA A 155 41.32 -0.34 -3.78
N SER A 156 40.81 0.85 -4.13
CA SER A 156 41.58 2.11 -4.07
C SER A 156 41.92 2.52 -2.63
N LEU A 157 43.18 2.92 -2.42
CA LEU A 157 43.69 3.41 -1.12
C LEU A 157 43.36 4.90 -0.86
N GLY A 158 43.08 5.68 -1.90
CA GLY A 158 42.85 7.12 -1.76
C GLY A 158 41.93 7.69 -2.85
N PRO A 159 41.75 9.03 -2.86
CA PRO A 159 40.91 9.72 -3.83
C PRO A 159 41.34 9.45 -5.27
N SER A 160 40.37 9.37 -6.19
CA SER A 160 40.59 9.19 -7.62
C SER A 160 39.42 9.76 -8.42
N SER A 161 39.60 10.94 -9.03
CA SER A 161 38.57 11.56 -9.88
C SER A 161 38.18 10.69 -11.07
N ARG A 162 39.10 9.87 -11.59
CA ARG A 162 38.83 8.93 -12.69
C ARG A 162 37.88 7.81 -12.25
N LEU A 163 38.13 7.16 -11.12
CA LEU A 163 37.26 6.10 -10.60
C LEU A 163 35.93 6.65 -10.08
N ALA A 164 35.95 7.83 -9.46
CA ALA A 164 34.73 8.52 -9.03
C ALA A 164 33.78 8.79 -10.20
N ARG A 165 34.32 9.29 -11.32
CA ARG A 165 33.54 9.51 -12.56
C ARG A 165 33.10 8.19 -13.20
N ALA A 166 33.98 7.21 -13.29
CA ALA A 166 33.62 5.89 -13.83
C ALA A 166 32.47 5.23 -13.07
N LEU A 167 32.41 5.37 -11.74
CA LEU A 167 31.29 4.92 -10.93
C LEU A 167 30.02 5.76 -11.11
N ALA A 168 30.16 7.08 -11.25
CA ALA A 168 29.03 7.96 -11.47
C ALA A 168 28.32 7.68 -12.80
N ASP A 169 29.09 7.25 -13.81
CA ASP A 169 28.60 6.91 -15.15
C ASP A 169 28.27 5.42 -15.31
N ALA A 170 28.57 4.58 -14.31
CA ALA A 170 28.35 3.14 -14.39
C ALA A 170 26.85 2.81 -14.39
N PRO A 171 26.39 1.91 -15.28
CA PRO A 171 25.01 1.45 -15.25
C PRO A 171 24.73 0.72 -13.93
N ALA A 172 23.48 0.84 -13.45
CA ALA A 172 23.04 0.24 -12.21
C ALA A 172 21.67 -0.43 -12.45
N PRO A 173 21.53 -1.74 -12.17
CA PRO A 173 20.28 -2.46 -12.44
C PRO A 173 19.12 -1.98 -11.56
N ASP A 174 19.42 -1.42 -10.39
CA ASP A 174 18.43 -0.98 -9.39
C ASP A 174 18.94 0.24 -8.57
N PRO A 175 18.06 0.94 -7.85
CA PRO A 175 18.42 2.07 -6.99
C PRO A 175 19.40 1.73 -5.86
N ALA A 176 19.35 0.54 -5.27
CA ALA A 176 20.28 0.18 -4.21
C ALA A 176 21.71 0.10 -4.75
N THR A 177 21.91 -0.53 -5.92
CA THR A 177 23.20 -0.56 -6.62
C THR A 177 23.67 0.85 -7.00
N ALA A 178 22.76 1.69 -7.54
CA ALA A 178 23.06 3.08 -7.87
C ALA A 178 23.49 3.91 -6.64
N ALA A 179 22.87 3.66 -5.48
CA ALA A 179 23.25 4.30 -4.22
C ALA A 179 24.68 3.94 -3.81
N HIS A 180 25.06 2.66 -3.93
CA HIS A 180 26.41 2.20 -3.62
C HIS A 180 27.46 2.80 -4.56
N HIS A 181 27.18 2.87 -5.87
CA HIS A 181 28.05 3.55 -6.83
C HIS A 181 28.22 5.04 -6.48
N ALA A 182 27.12 5.74 -6.22
CA ALA A 182 27.16 7.17 -5.89
C ALA A 182 27.88 7.44 -4.56
N GLU A 183 27.68 6.60 -3.54
CA GLU A 183 28.40 6.69 -2.27
C GLU A 183 29.91 6.49 -2.46
N ARG A 184 30.31 5.44 -3.19
CA ARG A 184 31.73 5.17 -3.42
C ARG A 184 32.36 6.25 -4.30
N SER A 185 31.61 6.79 -5.26
CA SER A 185 32.00 7.96 -6.06
C SER A 185 32.26 9.18 -5.17
N ALA A 186 31.39 9.45 -4.19
CA ALA A 186 31.58 10.55 -3.23
C ALA A 186 32.86 10.37 -2.40
N LEU A 187 33.12 9.16 -1.90
CA LEU A 187 34.32 8.85 -1.09
C LEU A 187 35.63 9.01 -1.89
N LEU A 188 35.61 8.73 -3.19
CA LEU A 188 36.77 8.85 -4.06
C LEU A 188 36.95 10.25 -4.66
N SER A 189 35.99 11.15 -4.49
CA SER A 189 36.02 12.48 -5.09
C SER A 189 36.85 13.45 -4.21
N PRO A 190 37.96 14.01 -4.74
CA PRO A 190 38.70 15.05 -4.02
C PRO A 190 37.98 16.41 -4.06
N ASP A 191 37.16 16.64 -5.09
CA ASP A 191 36.38 17.87 -5.27
C ASP A 191 35.12 17.86 -4.38
N THR A 192 34.97 18.90 -3.56
CA THR A 192 33.86 19.05 -2.61
C THR A 192 32.49 19.17 -3.28
N ALA A 193 32.38 19.83 -4.44
CA ALA A 193 31.12 20.00 -5.16
C ALA A 193 30.69 18.69 -5.84
N VAL A 194 31.63 17.96 -6.43
CA VAL A 194 31.37 16.62 -6.99
C VAL A 194 30.97 15.64 -5.88
N ARG A 195 31.67 15.68 -4.74
CA ARG A 195 31.34 14.86 -3.56
C ARG A 195 29.94 15.18 -3.03
N HIS A 196 29.57 16.46 -2.90
CA HIS A 196 28.24 16.89 -2.48
C HIS A 196 27.16 16.34 -3.43
N ALA A 197 27.32 16.53 -4.75
CA ALA A 197 26.39 16.03 -5.75
C ALA A 197 26.24 14.50 -5.73
N ALA A 198 27.35 13.78 -5.52
CA ALA A 198 27.34 12.32 -5.40
C ALA A 198 26.63 11.84 -4.13
N LEU A 199 26.83 12.50 -2.99
CA LEU A 199 26.10 12.20 -1.74
C LEU A 199 24.59 12.48 -1.88
N ALA A 200 24.21 13.57 -2.54
CA ALA A 200 22.80 13.88 -2.81
C ALA A 200 22.13 12.80 -3.68
N ARG A 201 22.82 12.33 -4.74
CA ARG A 201 22.34 11.19 -5.55
C ARG A 201 22.26 9.90 -4.74
N ALA A 202 23.29 9.60 -3.95
CA ALA A 202 23.33 8.39 -3.12
C ALA A 202 22.16 8.38 -2.13
N ALA A 203 21.84 9.53 -1.52
CA ALA A 203 20.73 9.69 -0.62
C ALA A 203 19.38 9.43 -1.32
N LEU A 204 19.19 9.98 -2.53
CA LEU A 204 17.95 9.77 -3.29
C LEU A 204 17.80 8.30 -3.73
N TYR A 205 18.86 7.69 -4.25
CA TYR A 205 18.83 6.28 -4.64
C TYR A 205 18.61 5.35 -3.44
N ALA A 206 19.23 5.64 -2.28
CA ALA A 206 18.98 4.90 -1.05
C ALA A 206 17.52 5.03 -0.59
N TRP A 207 16.93 6.22 -0.75
CA TRP A 207 15.51 6.44 -0.50
C TRP A 207 14.67 5.54 -1.39
N HIS A 208 14.83 5.62 -2.71
CA HIS A 208 14.10 4.82 -3.71
C HIS A 208 14.24 3.30 -3.52
N GLY A 209 15.44 2.84 -3.16
CA GLY A 209 15.71 1.45 -2.80
C GLY A 209 15.12 1.01 -1.45
N GLY A 210 14.33 1.84 -0.77
CA GLY A 210 13.66 1.50 0.48
C GLY A 210 14.56 1.49 1.71
N ARG A 211 15.65 2.27 1.72
CA ARG A 211 16.61 2.37 2.84
C ARG A 211 16.55 3.78 3.47
N PRO A 212 15.46 4.13 4.18
CA PRO A 212 15.20 5.48 4.68
C PRO A 212 16.26 6.00 5.66
N ASP A 213 16.77 5.13 6.53
CA ASP A 213 17.82 5.51 7.50
C ASP A 213 19.12 5.86 6.78
N ARG A 214 19.49 5.05 5.79
CA ARG A 214 20.66 5.31 4.97
C ARG A 214 20.51 6.60 4.18
N ALA A 215 19.34 6.82 3.59
CA ALA A 215 19.01 8.06 2.88
C ALA A 215 19.18 9.29 3.78
N ARG A 216 18.67 9.26 5.02
CA ARG A 216 18.82 10.34 6.00
C ARG A 216 20.29 10.59 6.38
N CYS A 217 21.07 9.54 6.62
CA CYS A 217 22.50 9.67 6.91
C CYS A 217 23.28 10.32 5.75
N LEU A 218 23.01 9.88 4.51
CA LEU A 218 23.65 10.40 3.30
C LEU A 218 23.22 11.84 3.01
N LEU A 219 21.94 12.17 3.22
CA LEU A 219 21.42 13.53 3.11
C LEU A 219 22.14 14.48 4.08
N ALA A 220 22.22 14.11 5.37
CA ALA A 220 22.94 14.90 6.36
C ALA A 220 24.44 15.05 6.02
N ALA A 221 25.06 14.03 5.41
CA ALA A 221 26.43 14.11 4.93
C ALA A 221 26.58 15.08 3.74
N ALA A 222 25.62 15.10 2.82
CA ALA A 222 25.60 16.04 1.71
C ALA A 222 25.51 17.49 2.23
N GLU A 223 24.62 17.75 3.19
CA GLU A 223 24.40 19.06 3.82
C GLU A 223 25.65 19.57 4.56
N ARG A 224 26.37 18.70 5.25
CA ARG A 224 27.66 19.06 5.88
C ARG A 224 28.76 19.39 4.86
N THR A 225 28.71 18.76 3.69
CA THR A 225 29.74 18.93 2.65
C THR A 225 29.62 20.29 1.96
N ALA A 226 28.39 20.73 1.69
CA ALA A 226 28.10 22.06 1.21
C ALA A 226 26.71 22.46 1.73
N PRO A 227 26.62 23.40 2.69
CA PRO A 227 25.34 23.98 3.08
C PRO A 227 24.86 24.87 1.93
N GLY A 228 23.66 24.64 1.41
CA GLY A 228 23.21 25.44 0.28
C GLY A 228 21.91 25.03 -0.38
N THR A 229 21.66 25.69 -1.50
CA THR A 229 20.40 25.72 -2.27
C THR A 229 20.24 24.56 -3.26
N ASP A 230 20.98 23.45 -3.10
CA ASP A 230 20.91 22.33 -4.05
C ASP A 230 19.46 21.81 -4.11
N PRO A 231 18.80 21.92 -5.28
CA PRO A 231 17.40 21.53 -5.41
C PRO A 231 17.18 20.04 -5.14
N ARG A 232 18.20 19.18 -5.30
CA ARG A 232 18.11 17.73 -5.04
C ARG A 232 18.06 17.43 -3.55
N VAL A 233 18.90 18.11 -2.78
CA VAL A 233 18.94 18.00 -1.31
C VAL A 233 17.61 18.46 -0.73
N ARG A 234 17.10 19.62 -1.18
CA ARG A 234 15.79 20.13 -0.76
C ARG A 234 14.64 19.23 -1.18
N LEU A 235 14.65 18.72 -2.42
CA LEU A 235 13.66 17.76 -2.89
C LEU A 235 13.59 16.54 -1.98
N LEU A 236 14.73 15.93 -1.65
CA LEU A 236 14.77 14.75 -0.80
C LEU A 236 14.39 15.08 0.64
N ARG A 237 14.86 16.20 1.21
CA ARG A 237 14.48 16.63 2.56
C ARG A 237 12.98 16.82 2.68
N GLY A 238 12.39 17.57 1.75
CA GLY A 238 10.94 17.77 1.68
C GLY A 238 10.18 16.44 1.48
N LEU A 239 10.68 15.53 0.65
CA LEU A 239 10.07 14.21 0.46
C LEU A 239 10.11 13.37 1.76
N VAL A 240 11.24 13.34 2.47
CA VAL A 240 11.37 12.64 3.77
C VAL A 240 10.39 13.26 4.79
N THR A 241 10.38 14.59 4.93
CA THR A 241 9.46 15.30 5.82
C THR A 241 8.00 15.01 5.48
N LEU A 242 7.63 14.97 4.20
CA LEU A 242 6.27 14.63 3.78
C LEU A 242 5.88 13.19 4.14
N ARG A 243 6.84 12.25 4.17
CA ARG A 243 6.56 10.82 4.42
C ARG A 243 6.63 10.41 5.87
N SER A 244 7.40 11.09 6.71
CA SER A 244 7.62 10.67 8.11
C SER A 244 7.68 11.81 9.12
N GLY A 245 7.64 13.07 8.68
CA GLY A 245 7.69 14.24 9.55
C GLY A 245 6.35 14.97 9.62
N HIS A 246 6.37 16.19 10.15
CA HIS A 246 5.21 17.07 10.13
C HIS A 246 4.93 17.50 8.68
N ALA A 247 3.89 16.94 8.05
CA ALA A 247 3.66 17.04 6.62
C ALA A 247 3.58 18.49 6.10
N PRO A 248 2.99 19.46 6.83
CA PRO A 248 3.00 20.86 6.41
C PRO A 248 4.39 21.45 6.17
N ASP A 249 5.42 21.03 6.91
CA ASP A 249 6.76 21.63 6.84
C ASP A 249 7.50 21.26 5.55
N ALA A 250 7.06 20.20 4.86
CA ALA A 250 7.66 19.75 3.62
C ALA A 250 7.44 20.72 2.44
N TYR A 251 6.41 21.57 2.49
CA TYR A 251 5.98 22.36 1.33
C TYR A 251 7.07 23.34 0.87
N ASP A 252 7.68 24.07 1.81
CA ASP A 252 8.64 25.13 1.47
C ASP A 252 9.90 24.55 0.84
N ASP A 253 10.44 23.46 1.39
CA ASP A 253 11.58 22.74 0.80
C ASP A 253 11.27 22.29 -0.64
N LEU A 254 10.08 21.75 -0.89
CA LEU A 254 9.67 21.25 -2.20
C LEU A 254 9.42 22.39 -3.21
N ALA A 255 8.76 23.47 -2.79
CA ALA A 255 8.51 24.64 -3.62
C ALA A 255 9.83 25.39 -3.96
N GLU A 256 10.74 25.48 -2.99
CA GLU A 256 12.05 26.08 -3.21
C GLU A 256 12.94 25.18 -4.09
N ALA A 257 12.91 23.86 -3.90
CA ALA A 257 13.58 22.90 -4.79
C ALA A 257 13.15 23.08 -6.25
N ALA A 258 11.85 23.23 -6.50
CA ALA A 258 11.33 23.51 -7.83
C ALA A 258 11.87 24.84 -8.38
N THR A 259 11.78 25.91 -7.58
CA THR A 259 12.20 27.26 -7.98
C THR A 259 13.70 27.33 -8.28
N SER A 260 14.54 26.73 -7.43
CA SER A 260 16.00 26.65 -7.63
C SER A 260 16.36 25.83 -8.86
N ALA A 261 15.67 24.71 -9.11
CA ALA A 261 15.86 23.92 -10.33
C ALA A 261 15.52 24.73 -11.59
N PHE A 262 14.44 25.53 -11.58
CA PHE A 262 14.12 26.41 -12.71
C PHE A 262 15.15 27.52 -12.93
N ALA A 263 15.64 28.15 -11.86
CA ALA A 263 16.67 29.18 -11.95
C ALA A 263 17.97 28.64 -12.56
N GLY A 264 18.41 27.46 -12.11
CA GLY A 264 19.59 26.78 -12.65
C GLY A 264 19.46 26.43 -14.14
N ALA A 265 18.26 26.05 -14.59
CA ALA A 265 17.99 25.76 -16.00
C ALA A 265 18.09 27.00 -16.91
N ARG A 266 17.80 28.20 -16.38
CA ARG A 266 17.92 29.46 -17.13
C ARG A 266 19.35 30.01 -17.17
N GLY A 267 20.16 29.71 -16.15
CA GLY A 267 21.55 30.17 -16.04
C GLY A 267 22.58 29.27 -16.73
N ALA A 268 22.25 27.99 -16.97
CA ALA A 268 23.11 27.07 -17.70
C ALA A 268 22.98 27.32 -19.22
N CYS A 269 23.98 27.96 -19.81
CA CYS A 269 24.20 27.89 -21.27
C CYS A 269 24.28 26.41 -21.68
N PRO A 270 23.66 25.97 -22.79
CA PRO A 270 23.69 24.56 -23.18
C PRO A 270 25.12 24.19 -23.57
N VAL A 271 25.92 23.76 -22.60
CA VAL A 271 27.20 23.12 -22.88
C VAL A 271 26.85 21.83 -23.60
N THR A 272 27.21 21.78 -24.87
CA THR A 272 27.17 20.65 -25.77
C THR A 272 27.99 19.49 -25.22
N GLY A 273 27.44 18.78 -24.23
CA GLY A 273 27.83 17.45 -23.82
C GLY A 273 26.87 16.45 -24.43
N ALA A 274 26.88 16.32 -25.75
CA ALA A 274 26.20 15.25 -26.44
C ALA A 274 26.82 13.90 -26.02
N GLY A 275 26.15 13.21 -25.10
CA GLY A 275 26.37 11.80 -24.81
C GLY A 275 25.05 11.07 -24.99
N ARG A 276 24.79 10.61 -26.21
CA ARG A 276 23.71 9.67 -26.53
C ARG A 276 23.89 8.43 -25.66
N SER A 277 22.89 8.11 -24.85
CA SER A 277 22.61 6.74 -24.40
C SER A 277 21.13 6.65 -24.03
N ALA A 278 20.28 6.82 -25.04
CA ALA A 278 18.99 6.17 -25.07
C ALA A 278 19.23 4.73 -25.54
N THR A 279 19.80 3.88 -24.67
CA THR A 279 19.87 2.41 -24.71
C THR A 279 20.90 1.94 -23.68
N GLY A 280 20.50 1.78 -22.41
CA GLY A 280 21.33 1.10 -21.42
C GLY A 280 21.20 1.60 -19.98
N GLY A 281 20.36 0.92 -19.19
CA GLY A 281 20.69 0.49 -17.82
C GLY A 281 20.94 1.51 -16.71
N THR A 282 20.63 2.80 -16.87
CA THR A 282 20.36 3.66 -15.70
C THR A 282 18.85 3.60 -15.41
N PRO A 283 18.39 3.51 -14.14
CA PRO A 283 16.97 3.55 -13.83
C PRO A 283 16.38 4.82 -14.46
N ALA A 284 15.55 4.63 -15.49
CA ALA A 284 15.21 5.64 -16.50
C ALA A 284 14.45 6.87 -15.94
N GLY A 285 14.08 6.87 -14.66
CA GLY A 285 13.35 7.95 -13.98
C GLY A 285 14.20 9.06 -13.36
N TYR A 286 15.52 8.89 -13.18
CA TYR A 286 16.32 9.79 -12.31
C TYR A 286 17.51 10.46 -12.99
N ALA A 287 17.45 10.66 -14.32
CA ALA A 287 18.33 11.63 -14.95
C ALA A 287 18.01 13.02 -14.37
N PHE A 288 18.88 13.53 -13.48
CA PHE A 288 18.72 14.81 -12.78
C PHE A 288 18.90 15.99 -13.74
N VAL A 289 17.99 16.14 -14.70
CA VAL A 289 17.88 17.29 -15.56
C VAL A 289 16.95 18.28 -14.86
N ALA A 290 17.37 19.54 -14.77
CA ALA A 290 16.69 20.58 -13.99
C ALA A 290 15.16 20.67 -14.22
N PRO A 291 14.61 20.58 -15.46
CA PRO A 291 13.16 20.60 -15.67
C PRO A 291 12.41 19.38 -15.10
N VAL A 292 13.05 18.21 -15.07
CA VAL A 292 12.47 16.98 -14.51
C VAL A 292 12.43 17.08 -12.98
N THR A 293 13.55 17.43 -12.35
CA THR A 293 13.62 17.66 -10.89
C THR A 293 12.56 18.65 -10.42
N ALA A 294 12.36 19.73 -11.17
CA ALA A 294 11.38 20.75 -10.81
C ALA A 294 9.93 20.26 -10.92
N ALA A 295 9.61 19.43 -11.91
CA ALA A 295 8.28 18.83 -12.05
C ALA A 295 7.95 17.86 -10.90
N TYR A 296 8.92 17.05 -10.47
CA TYR A 296 8.75 16.16 -9.31
C TYR A 296 8.59 16.95 -8.01
N ALA A 297 9.41 17.98 -7.82
CA ALA A 297 9.31 18.87 -6.67
C ALA A 297 7.94 19.54 -6.58
N LEU A 298 7.40 20.04 -7.69
CA LEU A 298 6.06 20.62 -7.74
C LEU A 298 4.94 19.60 -7.51
N ALA A 299 5.09 18.38 -8.05
CA ALA A 299 4.13 17.31 -7.82
C ALA A 299 4.06 16.93 -6.34
N TYR A 300 5.22 16.74 -5.69
CA TYR A 300 5.28 16.49 -4.24
C TYR A 300 4.81 17.70 -3.42
N ALA A 301 5.09 18.95 -3.84
CA ALA A 301 4.56 20.13 -3.17
C ALA A 301 3.02 20.17 -3.22
N ALA A 302 2.44 19.78 -4.36
CA ALA A 302 0.99 19.62 -4.50
C ALA A 302 0.44 18.57 -3.53
N GLU A 303 1.17 17.48 -3.41
CA GLU A 303 0.82 16.34 -2.60
C GLU A 303 0.89 16.63 -1.10
N VAL A 304 1.74 17.55 -0.66
CA VAL A 304 1.64 18.13 0.70
C VAL A 304 0.23 18.66 0.94
N GLY A 305 -0.32 19.43 0.00
CA GLY A 305 -1.68 19.94 0.09
C GLY A 305 -2.74 18.83 0.13
N HIS A 306 -2.51 17.72 -0.56
CA HIS A 306 -3.39 16.55 -0.48
C HIS A 306 -3.28 15.86 0.89
N TYR A 307 -2.09 15.62 1.42
CA TYR A 307 -1.88 14.99 2.73
C TYR A 307 -2.52 15.79 3.85
N THR A 308 -2.30 17.10 3.84
CA THR A 308 -2.77 18.01 4.90
C THR A 308 -4.23 18.41 4.68
N GLY A 309 -4.78 18.23 3.48
CA GLY A 309 -6.05 18.86 3.10
C GLY A 309 -5.96 20.37 2.88
N ASP A 310 -4.75 20.96 2.93
CA ASP A 310 -4.48 22.34 2.52
C ASP A 310 -4.42 22.45 1.00
N LEU A 311 -5.58 22.35 0.36
CA LEU A 311 -5.65 22.33 -1.09
C LEU A 311 -5.31 23.71 -1.73
N HIS A 312 -5.12 24.77 -0.93
CA HIS A 312 -4.51 26.01 -1.39
C HIS A 312 -3.05 25.80 -1.84
N ARG A 313 -2.31 24.92 -1.17
CA ARG A 313 -0.93 24.56 -1.55
C ARG A 313 -0.87 23.84 -2.90
N CYS A 314 -1.86 23.01 -3.23
CA CYS A 314 -1.99 22.46 -4.58
C CYS A 314 -2.13 23.58 -5.63
N HIS A 315 -2.90 24.62 -5.33
CA HIS A 315 -3.05 25.76 -6.23
C HIS A 315 -1.77 26.57 -6.37
N GLN A 316 -1.06 26.83 -5.27
CA GLN A 316 0.22 27.55 -5.29
C GLN A 316 1.28 26.78 -6.12
N ALA A 317 1.40 25.46 -5.93
CA ALA A 317 2.25 24.61 -6.76
C ALA A 317 1.85 24.66 -8.25
N ALA A 318 0.56 24.66 -8.56
CA ALA A 318 0.07 24.82 -9.94
C ALA A 318 0.37 26.22 -10.52
N VAL A 319 0.35 27.29 -9.71
CA VAL A 319 0.77 28.63 -10.13
C VAL A 319 2.26 28.65 -10.45
N LEU A 320 3.10 28.02 -9.62
CA LEU A 320 4.52 27.89 -9.88
C LEU A 320 4.78 27.10 -11.17
N ALA A 321 4.08 25.97 -11.36
CA ALA A 321 4.17 25.16 -12.58
C ALA A 321 3.88 25.97 -13.86
N ARG A 322 2.88 26.86 -13.84
CA ARG A 322 2.52 27.70 -14.99
C ARG A 322 3.55 28.79 -15.31
N LYS A 323 4.33 29.22 -14.32
CA LYS A 323 5.42 30.20 -14.51
C LYS A 323 6.69 29.54 -15.07
N SER A 324 6.70 28.21 -15.16
CA SER A 324 7.82 27.43 -15.63
C SER A 324 7.72 27.12 -17.13
N PRO A 325 8.86 27.00 -17.84
CA PRO A 325 8.85 26.55 -19.22
C PRO A 325 8.17 25.16 -19.31
N PRO A 326 7.35 24.90 -20.34
CA PRO A 326 6.72 23.60 -20.51
C PRO A 326 7.81 22.53 -20.69
N PRO A 327 7.82 21.46 -19.89
CA PRO A 327 8.82 20.41 -20.04
C PRO A 327 8.57 19.62 -21.33
N SER A 328 9.63 19.22 -22.02
CA SER A 328 9.56 18.36 -23.21
C SER A 328 9.30 16.88 -22.85
N ALA A 329 9.77 16.44 -21.68
CA ALA A 329 9.65 15.06 -21.23
C ALA A 329 8.18 14.70 -20.90
N PRO A 330 7.63 13.60 -21.46
CA PRO A 330 6.25 13.16 -21.19
C PRO A 330 5.96 12.94 -19.70
N ALA A 331 6.91 12.37 -18.94
CA ALA A 331 6.80 12.15 -17.49
C ALA A 331 6.56 13.46 -16.72
N ALA A 332 7.38 14.48 -16.97
CA ALA A 332 7.23 15.79 -16.34
C ALA A 332 5.91 16.47 -16.74
N ARG A 333 5.50 16.36 -18.02
CA ARG A 333 4.20 16.88 -18.48
C ARG A 333 3.03 16.18 -17.78
N ALA A 334 3.09 14.87 -17.61
CA ALA A 334 2.05 14.09 -16.92
C ALA A 334 1.87 14.56 -15.47
N LEU A 335 2.98 14.74 -14.73
CA LEU A 335 2.96 15.24 -13.35
C LEU A 335 2.33 16.63 -13.25
N LEU A 336 2.74 17.58 -14.12
CA LEU A 336 2.19 18.93 -14.12
C LEU A 336 0.71 18.97 -14.53
N ALA A 337 0.30 18.14 -15.49
CA ALA A 337 -1.11 17.98 -15.88
C ALA A 337 -1.95 17.45 -14.70
N GLY A 338 -1.46 16.43 -13.98
CA GLY A 338 -2.14 15.88 -12.81
C GLY A 338 -2.29 16.92 -11.68
N LEU A 339 -1.19 17.59 -11.32
CA LEU A 339 -1.17 18.69 -10.36
C LEU A 339 -2.18 19.80 -10.71
N THR A 340 -2.16 20.28 -11.95
CA THR A 340 -3.06 21.36 -12.39
C THR A 340 -4.51 20.91 -12.44
N GLY A 341 -4.77 19.65 -12.81
CA GLY A 341 -6.10 19.04 -12.76
C GLY A 341 -6.65 18.98 -11.34
N ILE A 342 -5.87 18.47 -10.38
CA ILE A 342 -6.26 18.42 -8.96
C ILE A 342 -6.52 19.84 -8.43
N ALA A 343 -5.62 20.79 -8.70
CA ALA A 343 -5.80 22.19 -8.28
C ALA A 343 -7.07 22.84 -8.86
N SER A 344 -7.50 22.45 -10.06
CA SER A 344 -8.75 22.90 -10.66
C SER A 344 -9.97 22.21 -10.06
N ALA A 345 -9.91 20.90 -9.77
CA ALA A 345 -10.99 20.16 -9.11
C ALA A 345 -11.32 20.76 -7.74
N VAL A 346 -10.29 21.09 -6.95
CA VAL A 346 -10.42 21.70 -5.62
C VAL A 346 -11.19 23.03 -5.64
N ARG A 347 -11.06 23.79 -6.73
CA ARG A 347 -11.75 25.08 -6.90
C ARG A 347 -13.13 24.93 -7.54
N GLY A 348 -13.65 23.70 -7.67
CA GLY A 348 -14.92 23.41 -8.32
C GLY A 348 -14.92 23.61 -9.84
N ARG A 349 -13.74 23.77 -10.46
CA ARG A 349 -13.57 23.88 -11.92
C ARG A 349 -13.44 22.48 -12.54
N TYR A 350 -14.48 21.65 -12.35
CA TYR A 350 -14.44 20.23 -12.66
C TYR A 350 -14.22 19.92 -14.15
N ALA A 351 -14.74 20.74 -15.06
CA ALA A 351 -14.56 20.51 -16.50
C ALA A 351 -13.10 20.68 -16.93
N GLU A 352 -12.47 21.76 -16.47
CA GLU A 352 -11.03 21.99 -16.67
C GLU A 352 -10.19 20.91 -15.99
N ALA A 353 -10.58 20.51 -14.77
CA ALA A 353 -9.92 19.44 -14.05
C ALA A 353 -9.95 18.12 -14.84
N ALA A 354 -11.12 17.73 -15.35
CA ALA A 354 -11.28 16.49 -16.09
C ALA A 354 -10.40 16.43 -17.35
N VAL A 355 -10.27 17.54 -18.09
CA VAL A 355 -9.37 17.63 -19.25
C VAL A 355 -7.91 17.38 -18.83
N ARG A 356 -7.45 18.05 -17.79
CA ARG A 356 -6.06 17.95 -17.31
C ARG A 356 -5.73 16.60 -16.67
N LEU A 357 -6.66 16.01 -15.93
CA LEU A 357 -6.49 14.69 -15.33
C LEU A 357 -6.44 13.59 -16.39
N ARG A 358 -7.28 13.67 -17.44
CA ARG A 358 -7.22 12.74 -18.59
C ARG A 358 -5.91 12.91 -19.37
N GLU A 359 -5.43 14.15 -19.55
CA GLU A 359 -4.11 14.41 -20.14
C GLU A 359 -3.00 13.72 -19.31
N ALA A 360 -3.02 13.87 -17.99
CA ALA A 360 -2.05 13.26 -17.09
C ALA A 360 -1.99 11.73 -17.23
N VAL A 361 -3.15 11.06 -17.19
CA VAL A 361 -3.26 9.61 -17.36
C VAL A 361 -2.77 9.19 -18.76
N SER A 362 -3.18 9.90 -19.81
CA SER A 362 -2.77 9.60 -21.19
C SER A 362 -1.25 9.68 -21.36
N LEU A 363 -0.64 10.75 -20.86
CA LEU A 363 0.82 10.93 -20.92
C LEU A 363 1.56 9.87 -20.11
N ALA A 364 1.05 9.50 -18.93
CA ALA A 364 1.65 8.45 -18.10
C ALA A 364 1.71 7.08 -18.79
N ARG A 365 0.87 6.81 -19.80
CA ARG A 365 0.91 5.54 -20.56
C ARG A 365 2.18 5.34 -21.38
N HIS A 366 2.91 6.42 -21.69
CA HIS A 366 4.07 6.42 -22.58
C HIS A 366 5.39 6.01 -21.89
N GLY A 367 5.37 5.70 -20.58
CA GLY A 367 6.54 5.24 -19.86
C GLY A 367 6.17 4.43 -18.63
N ASP A 368 7.18 3.84 -17.99
CA ASP A 368 7.02 2.99 -16.81
C ASP A 368 7.65 3.64 -15.57
N ASP A 369 7.65 4.97 -15.49
CA ASP A 369 8.08 5.65 -14.25
C ASP A 369 7.03 5.42 -13.15
N PRO A 370 7.39 4.75 -12.03
CA PRO A 370 6.42 4.40 -11.00
C PRO A 370 5.83 5.63 -10.29
N THR A 371 6.60 6.70 -10.13
CA THR A 371 6.12 7.93 -9.48
C THR A 371 5.06 8.61 -10.34
N VAL A 372 5.28 8.70 -11.65
CA VAL A 372 4.33 9.27 -12.61
C VAL A 372 3.05 8.43 -12.65
N LEU A 373 3.18 7.10 -12.69
CA LEU A 373 2.03 6.20 -12.69
C LEU A 373 1.22 6.28 -11.38
N VAL A 374 1.87 6.45 -10.22
CA VAL A 374 1.17 6.71 -8.95
C VAL A 374 0.34 8.00 -9.00
N HIS A 375 0.89 9.09 -9.55
CA HIS A 375 0.14 10.33 -9.71
C HIS A 375 -0.98 10.21 -10.74
N ALA A 376 -0.81 9.36 -11.77
CA ALA A 376 -1.87 9.04 -12.72
C ALA A 376 -2.99 8.20 -12.07
N ALA A 377 -2.69 7.27 -11.16
CA ALA A 377 -3.69 6.54 -10.39
C ALA A 377 -4.50 7.50 -9.50
N LEU A 378 -3.84 8.45 -8.83
CA LEU A 378 -4.52 9.51 -8.09
C LEU A 378 -5.41 10.37 -9.03
N ALA A 379 -4.93 10.71 -10.22
CA ALA A 379 -5.72 11.46 -11.19
C ALA A 379 -6.97 10.71 -11.65
N ALA A 380 -6.88 9.39 -11.85
CA ALA A 380 -8.02 8.54 -12.17
C ALA A 380 -9.07 8.49 -11.03
N LEU A 381 -8.63 8.44 -9.76
CA LEU A 381 -9.55 8.55 -8.61
C LEU A 381 -10.28 9.90 -8.58
N TYR A 382 -9.61 11.01 -8.93
CA TYR A 382 -10.27 12.33 -9.04
C TYR A 382 -11.25 12.43 -10.22
N LEU A 383 -11.08 11.59 -11.25
CA LEU A 383 -12.03 11.41 -12.35
C LEU A 383 -13.20 10.49 -11.97
N GLY A 384 -13.14 9.80 -10.82
CA GLY A 384 -14.12 8.79 -10.44
C GLY A 384 -14.09 7.55 -11.34
N ASP A 385 -12.95 7.28 -11.99
CA ASP A 385 -12.74 6.12 -12.87
C ASP A 385 -11.89 5.08 -12.11
N ASP A 386 -12.57 4.29 -11.27
CA ASP A 386 -11.95 3.33 -10.36
C ASP A 386 -11.26 2.17 -11.11
N ASP A 387 -11.79 1.78 -12.27
CA ASP A 387 -11.18 0.75 -13.13
C ASP A 387 -9.88 1.23 -13.77
N LEU A 388 -9.86 2.46 -14.27
CA LEU A 388 -8.65 3.08 -14.74
C LEU A 388 -7.63 3.25 -13.60
N ALA A 389 -8.07 3.65 -12.41
CA ALA A 389 -7.20 3.75 -11.24
C ALA A 389 -6.58 2.39 -10.90
N LEU A 390 -7.37 1.31 -10.90
CA LEU A 390 -6.90 -0.05 -10.65
C LEU A 390 -5.91 -0.52 -11.73
N ALA A 391 -6.21 -0.28 -13.01
CA ALA A 391 -5.34 -0.66 -14.12
C ALA A 391 -3.99 0.06 -14.08
N VAL A 392 -4.00 1.37 -13.81
CA VAL A 392 -2.77 2.16 -13.66
C VAL A 392 -1.98 1.71 -12.43
N ALA A 393 -2.66 1.39 -11.31
CA ALA A 393 -1.98 0.91 -10.11
C ALA A 393 -1.28 -0.44 -10.33
N HIS A 394 -1.90 -1.39 -11.03
CA HIS A 394 -1.25 -2.67 -11.38
C HIS A 394 -0.01 -2.48 -12.26
N ARG A 395 -0.08 -1.55 -13.22
CA ARG A 395 1.07 -1.22 -14.06
C ARG A 395 2.20 -0.60 -13.24
N ALA A 396 1.89 0.35 -12.37
CA ALA A 396 2.88 0.94 -11.46
C ALA A 396 3.54 -0.10 -10.56
N GLU A 397 2.81 -1.14 -10.14
CA GLU A 397 3.37 -2.17 -9.26
C GLU A 397 4.40 -3.00 -10.03
N SER A 398 4.02 -3.40 -11.24
CA SER A 398 4.89 -4.15 -12.14
C SER A 398 6.16 -3.36 -12.47
N ALA A 399 6.01 -2.07 -12.79
CA ALA A 399 7.11 -1.16 -13.06
C ALA A 399 8.03 -0.96 -11.83
N ALA A 400 7.45 -0.70 -10.65
CA ALA A 400 8.21 -0.49 -9.43
C ALA A 400 9.03 -1.73 -9.03
N ARG A 401 8.41 -2.92 -9.12
CA ARG A 401 9.10 -4.18 -8.84
C ARG A 401 10.21 -4.48 -9.84
N ALA A 402 9.96 -4.25 -11.14
CA ALA A 402 10.97 -4.47 -12.18
C ALA A 402 12.17 -3.53 -12.04
N GLN A 403 11.96 -2.32 -11.52
CA GLN A 403 13.02 -1.30 -11.36
C GLN A 403 13.67 -1.30 -9.97
N GLY A 404 13.22 -2.14 -9.03
CA GLY A 404 13.73 -2.11 -7.64
C GLY A 404 13.33 -0.86 -6.84
N GLU A 405 12.26 -0.18 -7.26
CA GLU A 405 11.71 1.01 -6.61
C GLU A 405 10.83 0.62 -5.42
N HIS A 406 11.45 0.37 -4.27
CA HIS A 406 10.74 -0.10 -3.08
C HIS A 406 9.98 1.02 -2.35
N ALA A 407 10.48 2.25 -2.38
CA ALA A 407 9.89 3.37 -1.64
C ALA A 407 8.51 3.80 -2.14
N VAL A 408 8.22 3.59 -3.43
CA VAL A 408 6.95 4.00 -4.04
C VAL A 408 5.82 3.00 -3.78
N LEU A 409 6.17 1.73 -3.48
CA LEU A 409 5.21 0.63 -3.33
C LEU A 409 4.12 0.88 -2.28
N PRO A 410 4.39 1.37 -1.05
CA PRO A 410 3.34 1.48 -0.04
C PRO A 410 2.20 2.39 -0.47
N ARG A 411 2.53 3.53 -1.09
CA ARG A 411 1.55 4.47 -1.62
C ARG A 411 0.80 3.93 -2.81
N LEU A 412 1.51 3.28 -3.72
CA LEU A 412 0.86 2.67 -4.87
C LEU A 412 -0.22 1.68 -4.42
N LEU A 413 0.13 0.82 -3.46
CA LEU A 413 -0.78 -0.18 -2.90
C LEU A 413 -1.92 0.47 -2.12
N GLU A 414 -1.73 1.64 -1.53
CA GLU A 414 -2.82 2.46 -0.96
C GLU A 414 -3.88 2.78 -2.03
N PHE A 415 -3.48 3.37 -3.17
CA PHE A 415 -4.44 3.71 -4.23
C PHE A 415 -5.07 2.48 -4.88
N ARG A 416 -4.31 1.39 -4.99
CA ARG A 416 -4.84 0.09 -5.42
C ARG A 416 -5.93 -0.41 -4.46
N ALA A 417 -5.68 -0.35 -3.15
CA ALA A 417 -6.65 -0.78 -2.15
C ALA A 417 -7.94 0.06 -2.20
N TYR A 418 -7.84 1.38 -2.44
CA TYR A 418 -9.02 2.21 -2.64
C TYR A 418 -9.79 1.80 -3.90
N ALA A 419 -9.13 1.66 -5.05
CA ALA A 419 -9.77 1.24 -6.28
C ALA A 419 -10.41 -0.16 -6.16
N GLU A 420 -9.74 -1.11 -5.49
CA GLU A 420 -10.29 -2.43 -5.16
C GLU A 420 -11.55 -2.33 -4.29
N ALA A 421 -11.55 -1.43 -3.29
CA ALA A 421 -12.69 -1.23 -2.41
C ALA A 421 -13.90 -0.65 -3.15
N TRP A 422 -13.70 0.37 -4.00
CA TRP A 422 -14.78 0.99 -4.79
C TRP A 422 -15.35 0.05 -5.86
N ASN A 423 -14.52 -0.87 -6.37
CA ASN A 423 -14.91 -1.98 -7.22
C ASN A 423 -15.49 -3.19 -6.47
N GLY A 424 -15.84 -3.04 -5.18
CA GLY A 424 -16.49 -4.07 -4.37
C GLY A 424 -15.59 -5.24 -3.96
N ARG A 425 -14.28 -5.21 -4.25
CA ARG A 425 -13.32 -6.26 -3.92
C ARG A 425 -12.76 -6.09 -2.50
N LEU A 426 -13.63 -6.04 -1.50
CA LEU A 426 -13.28 -5.68 -0.11
C LEU A 426 -12.21 -6.59 0.53
N GLY A 427 -12.23 -7.90 0.21
CA GLY A 427 -11.22 -8.85 0.68
C GLY A 427 -9.83 -8.54 0.12
N ALA A 428 -9.74 -8.29 -1.19
CA ALA A 428 -8.49 -7.89 -1.86
C ALA A 428 -8.01 -6.53 -1.31
N ALA A 429 -8.91 -5.55 -1.23
CA ALA A 429 -8.60 -4.22 -0.69
C ALA A 429 -8.01 -4.29 0.73
N THR A 430 -8.58 -5.15 1.59
CA THR A 430 -8.08 -5.33 2.96
C THR A 430 -6.69 -5.97 2.97
N ALA A 431 -6.46 -7.01 2.18
CA ALA A 431 -5.15 -7.66 2.09
C ALA A 431 -4.08 -6.69 1.55
N THR A 432 -4.38 -6.02 0.43
CA THR A 432 -3.52 -5.01 -0.19
C THR A 432 -3.18 -3.90 0.80
N ALA A 433 -4.15 -3.37 1.54
CA ALA A 433 -3.92 -2.31 2.52
C ALA A 433 -3.11 -2.78 3.74
N VAL A 434 -3.30 -4.03 4.22
CA VAL A 434 -2.47 -4.58 5.30
C VAL A 434 -1.01 -4.69 4.88
N ASP A 435 -0.76 -5.21 3.67
CA ASP A 435 0.59 -5.30 3.11
C ASP A 435 1.21 -3.92 2.88
N ALA A 436 0.44 -2.97 2.36
CA ALA A 436 0.87 -1.59 2.16
C ALA A 436 1.27 -0.93 3.50
N HIS A 437 0.47 -1.10 4.56
CA HIS A 437 0.77 -0.57 5.89
C HIS A 437 2.07 -1.16 6.44
N ARG A 438 2.29 -2.46 6.27
CA ARG A 438 3.53 -3.12 6.70
C ARG A 438 4.74 -2.55 5.95
N LEU A 439 4.67 -2.48 4.62
CA LEU A 439 5.74 -1.93 3.79
C LEU A 439 6.01 -0.45 4.09
N ALA A 440 4.99 0.35 4.38
CA ALA A 440 5.15 1.75 4.78
C ALA A 440 6.01 1.87 6.04
N ARG A 441 5.78 1.02 7.06
CA ARG A 441 6.59 1.02 8.28
C ARG A 441 8.02 0.54 8.03
N GLU A 442 8.19 -0.52 7.24
CA GLU A 442 9.51 -1.07 6.89
C GLU A 442 10.37 -0.06 6.12
N THR A 443 9.73 0.77 5.30
CA THR A 443 10.40 1.84 4.52
C THR A 443 10.40 3.19 5.22
N GLY A 444 10.03 3.27 6.50
CA GLY A 444 10.09 4.50 7.31
C GLY A 444 9.14 5.61 6.85
N GLN A 445 8.01 5.27 6.24
CA GLN A 445 7.00 6.20 5.72
C GLN A 445 5.77 6.23 6.62
N ASP A 446 5.95 6.72 7.85
CA ASP A 446 4.92 6.68 8.90
C ASP A 446 3.66 7.49 8.56
N ASN A 447 3.76 8.58 7.80
CA ASN A 447 2.59 9.33 7.33
C ASN A 447 1.76 8.50 6.33
N VAL A 448 2.42 7.71 5.48
CA VAL A 448 1.75 6.78 4.55
C VAL A 448 1.08 5.65 5.35
N ALA A 449 1.76 5.10 6.35
CA ALA A 449 1.19 4.08 7.23
C ALA A 449 -0.08 4.60 7.95
N CYS A 450 -0.06 5.86 8.39
CA CYS A 450 -1.21 6.53 9.02
C CYS A 450 -2.43 6.61 8.08
N HIS A 451 -2.23 7.02 6.81
CA HIS A 451 -3.32 7.05 5.82
C HIS A 451 -3.94 5.68 5.59
N ILE A 452 -3.08 4.67 5.38
CA ILE A 452 -3.52 3.30 5.13
C ILE A 452 -4.25 2.75 6.35
N LEU A 453 -3.81 3.08 7.57
CA LEU A 453 -4.51 2.70 8.80
C LEU A 453 -5.92 3.31 8.87
N ALA A 454 -6.10 4.56 8.44
CA ALA A 454 -7.40 5.19 8.35
C ALA A 454 -8.29 4.54 7.27
N GLY A 455 -7.73 4.17 6.11
CA GLY A 455 -8.43 3.38 5.09
C GLY A 455 -8.86 2.00 5.59
N LEU A 456 -7.98 1.31 6.33
CA LEU A 456 -8.27 0.03 7.01
C LEU A 456 -9.35 0.16 8.09
N ALA A 457 -9.53 1.35 8.69
CA ALA A 457 -10.64 1.62 9.59
C ALA A 457 -11.98 1.67 8.83
N LEU A 458 -12.01 2.31 7.65
CA LEU A 458 -13.19 2.35 6.78
C LEU A 458 -13.58 0.95 6.28
N LEU A 459 -12.60 0.14 5.85
CA LEU A 459 -12.84 -1.25 5.44
C LEU A 459 -13.41 -2.10 6.60
N ALA A 460 -12.88 -1.92 7.82
CA ALA A 460 -13.42 -2.57 9.02
C ALA A 460 -14.85 -2.11 9.35
N ALA A 461 -15.17 -0.83 9.14
CA ALA A 461 -16.53 -0.31 9.30
C ALA A 461 -17.51 -0.97 8.34
N VAL A 462 -17.12 -1.13 7.06
CA VAL A 462 -17.92 -1.81 6.03
C VAL A 462 -18.17 -3.28 6.39
N GLN A 463 -17.15 -3.97 6.90
CA GLN A 463 -17.25 -5.37 7.37
C GLN A 463 -18.04 -5.51 8.68
N GLY A 464 -18.26 -4.42 9.42
CA GLY A 464 -18.94 -4.41 10.71
C GLY A 464 -18.05 -4.74 11.92
N ASP A 465 -16.74 -4.79 11.75
CA ASP A 465 -15.78 -4.95 12.85
C ASP A 465 -15.62 -3.63 13.62
N THR A 466 -16.55 -3.43 14.56
CA THR A 466 -16.67 -2.22 15.36
C THR A 466 -15.42 -1.91 16.18
N THR A 467 -14.83 -2.93 16.81
CA THR A 467 -13.67 -2.76 17.69
C THR A 467 -12.46 -2.35 16.87
N THR A 468 -12.15 -3.11 15.81
CA THR A 468 -11.01 -2.82 14.93
C THR A 468 -11.16 -1.47 14.23
N CYS A 469 -12.37 -1.13 13.76
CA CYS A 469 -12.63 0.18 13.16
C CYS A 469 -12.30 1.33 14.13
N ARG A 470 -12.81 1.26 15.38
CA ARG A 470 -12.61 2.32 16.37
C ARG A 470 -11.15 2.43 16.80
N ASP A 471 -10.47 1.30 17.00
CA ASP A 471 -9.06 1.29 17.39
C ASP A 471 -8.16 1.88 16.31
N ARG A 472 -8.34 1.46 15.05
CA ARG A 472 -7.58 1.99 13.90
C ARG A 472 -7.85 3.48 13.69
N ALA A 473 -9.13 3.89 13.71
CA ALA A 473 -9.51 5.29 13.56
C ALA A 473 -8.92 6.18 14.67
N ARG A 474 -8.90 5.69 15.92
CA ARG A 474 -8.27 6.39 17.05
C ARG A 474 -6.76 6.53 16.85
N GLN A 475 -6.06 5.44 16.55
CA GLN A 475 -4.61 5.45 16.34
C GLN A 475 -4.21 6.39 15.20
N ALA A 476 -4.88 6.29 14.05
CA ALA A 476 -4.63 7.15 12.90
C ALA A 476 -4.86 8.62 13.25
N ARG A 477 -5.96 8.97 13.94
CA ARG A 477 -6.25 10.35 14.33
C ARG A 477 -5.26 10.93 15.34
N THR A 478 -4.81 10.15 16.31
CA THR A 478 -3.79 10.61 17.28
C THR A 478 -2.50 10.98 16.54
N TYR A 479 -2.00 10.08 15.69
CA TYR A 479 -0.79 10.35 14.91
C TYR A 479 -0.99 11.52 13.94
N ALA A 480 -2.13 11.55 13.24
CA ALA A 480 -2.46 12.59 12.27
C ALA A 480 -2.53 14.00 12.87
N ALA A 481 -3.01 14.13 14.11
CA ALA A 481 -3.09 15.42 14.79
C ALA A 481 -1.70 16.04 15.04
N GLU A 482 -0.72 15.23 15.40
CA GLU A 482 0.66 15.66 15.65
C GLU A 482 1.42 15.99 14.34
N HIS A 483 1.08 15.30 13.25
CA HIS A 483 1.81 15.38 11.97
C HIS A 483 1.09 16.22 10.90
N GLY A 484 -0.04 16.84 11.22
CA GLY A 484 -0.79 17.71 10.31
C GLY A 484 -1.46 16.96 9.14
N ILE A 485 -1.95 15.74 9.38
CA ILE A 485 -2.43 14.83 8.33
C ILE A 485 -3.97 14.88 8.24
N GLY A 486 -4.48 15.85 7.50
CA GLY A 486 -5.92 16.05 7.30
C GLY A 486 -6.62 14.88 6.62
N LEU A 487 -5.95 14.20 5.67
CA LEU A 487 -6.49 13.05 4.95
C LEU A 487 -6.86 11.88 5.88
N ALA A 488 -5.92 11.43 6.72
CA ALA A 488 -6.15 10.36 7.70
C ALA A 488 -7.25 10.71 8.70
N THR A 489 -7.29 11.97 9.16
CA THR A 489 -8.34 12.44 10.07
C THR A 489 -9.71 12.35 9.41
N ALA A 490 -9.81 12.79 8.15
CA ALA A 490 -11.07 12.78 7.41
C ALA A 490 -11.57 11.35 7.11
N LEU A 491 -10.67 10.46 6.67
CA LEU A 491 -10.99 9.04 6.43
C LEU A 491 -11.46 8.34 7.72
N SER A 492 -10.81 8.62 8.85
CA SER A 492 -11.18 8.05 10.15
C SER A 492 -12.57 8.50 10.61
N LEU A 493 -12.91 9.78 10.44
CA LEU A 493 -14.25 10.29 10.74
C LEU A 493 -15.31 9.71 9.79
N TRP A 494 -14.98 9.51 8.52
CA TRP A 494 -15.89 8.84 7.59
C TRP A 494 -16.13 7.38 8.00
N ALA A 495 -15.09 6.64 8.40
CA ALA A 495 -15.22 5.27 8.91
C ALA A 495 -16.16 5.19 10.12
N LEU A 496 -15.97 6.07 11.10
CA LEU A 496 -16.80 6.14 12.30
C LEU A 496 -18.25 6.54 11.97
N ALA A 497 -18.47 7.49 11.07
CA ALA A 497 -19.80 7.87 10.63
C ALA A 497 -20.52 6.74 9.85
N TYR A 498 -19.79 5.99 9.02
CA TYR A 498 -20.34 4.82 8.33
C TYR A 498 -20.79 3.76 9.34
N LEU A 499 -19.98 3.52 10.38
CA LEU A 499 -20.32 2.60 11.47
C LEU A 499 -21.56 3.06 12.24
N ASP A 500 -21.65 4.35 12.59
CA ASP A 500 -22.83 4.91 13.25
C ASP A 500 -24.09 4.76 12.38
N LEU A 501 -23.98 5.07 11.10
CA LEU A 501 -25.10 4.99 10.15
C LEU A 501 -25.63 3.55 10.00
N THR A 502 -24.73 2.57 9.93
CA THR A 502 -25.08 1.14 9.81
C THR A 502 -25.58 0.53 11.12
N GLN A 503 -25.27 1.14 12.27
CA GLN A 503 -25.78 0.74 13.58
C GLN A 503 -27.09 1.45 13.97
N GLY A 504 -27.71 2.19 13.04
CA GLY A 504 -28.98 2.86 13.28
C GLY A 504 -28.85 4.17 14.07
N ARG A 505 -27.68 4.80 14.06
CA ARG A 505 -27.38 6.12 14.67
C ARG A 505 -27.17 7.21 13.61
N PRO A 506 -28.21 7.60 12.86
CA PRO A 506 -28.07 8.54 11.74
C PRO A 506 -27.73 9.97 12.18
N ALA A 507 -28.17 10.41 13.37
CA ALA A 507 -27.88 11.76 13.86
C ALA A 507 -26.39 11.93 14.22
N GLU A 508 -25.79 10.92 14.85
CA GLU A 508 -24.37 10.85 15.17
C GLU A 508 -23.53 10.80 13.89
N ALA A 509 -23.93 9.96 12.93
CA ALA A 509 -23.28 9.90 11.61
C ALA A 509 -23.33 11.25 10.88
N ALA A 510 -24.49 11.91 10.85
CA ALA A 510 -24.66 13.23 10.25
C ALA A 510 -23.78 14.27 10.96
N SER A 511 -23.72 14.25 12.29
CA SER A 511 -22.89 15.16 13.09
C SER A 511 -21.39 15.00 12.80
N GLN A 512 -20.91 13.77 12.69
CA GLN A 512 -19.51 13.49 12.35
C GLN A 512 -19.15 13.97 10.94
N LEU A 513 -19.98 13.65 9.94
CA LEU A 513 -19.75 14.07 8.55
C LEU A 513 -19.91 15.58 8.37
N ARG A 514 -20.82 16.23 9.12
CA ARG A 514 -20.93 17.69 9.17
C ARG A 514 -19.68 18.33 9.78
N THR A 515 -19.02 17.66 10.72
CA THR A 515 -17.76 18.14 11.29
C THR A 515 -16.64 18.17 10.24
N LEU A 516 -16.58 17.19 9.33
CA LEU A 516 -15.65 17.24 8.19
C LEU A 516 -15.77 18.52 7.37
N ALA A 517 -16.97 19.09 7.27
CA ALA A 517 -17.19 20.33 6.51
C ALA A 517 -16.58 21.58 7.16
N ARG A 518 -16.31 21.53 8.48
CA ARG A 518 -15.76 22.64 9.27
C ARG A 518 -14.26 22.53 9.53
N LEU A 519 -13.69 21.34 9.37
CA LEU A 519 -12.27 21.12 9.63
C LEU A 519 -11.43 21.76 8.53
N GLY A 520 -10.49 22.61 8.96
CA GLY A 520 -9.53 23.26 8.09
C GLY A 520 -8.33 22.37 7.73
N PRO A 521 -7.34 22.95 7.04
CA PRO A 521 -6.06 22.30 6.77
C PRO A 521 -5.44 21.64 8.01
N GLY A 522 -4.82 20.47 7.81
CA GLY A 522 -4.22 19.63 8.86
C GLY A 522 -5.20 18.73 9.60
N HIS A 523 -6.50 19.03 9.53
CA HIS A 523 -7.52 18.36 10.34
C HIS A 523 -8.71 17.82 9.53
N GLY A 524 -8.89 18.27 8.29
CA GLY A 524 -9.94 17.80 7.39
C GLY A 524 -9.43 17.65 5.96
N HIS A 525 -10.24 17.02 5.09
CA HIS A 525 -9.87 16.83 3.68
C HIS A 525 -11.09 17.07 2.77
N PRO A 526 -11.10 18.14 1.96
CA PRO A 526 -12.23 18.50 1.10
C PRO A 526 -12.66 17.40 0.11
N ALA A 527 -11.73 16.60 -0.43
CA ALA A 527 -12.11 15.49 -1.31
C ALA A 527 -12.83 14.36 -0.55
N ILE A 528 -12.45 14.08 0.70
CA ILE A 528 -13.14 13.06 1.50
C ILE A 528 -14.52 13.55 1.90
N ARG A 529 -14.65 14.85 2.22
CA ARG A 529 -15.96 15.49 2.40
C ARG A 529 -16.85 15.29 1.18
N LEU A 530 -16.34 15.54 -0.03
CA LEU A 530 -17.09 15.33 -1.27
C LEU A 530 -17.51 13.85 -1.42
N LEU A 531 -16.58 12.90 -1.32
CA LEU A 531 -16.84 11.48 -1.51
C LEU A 531 -17.77 10.87 -0.45
N SER A 532 -17.75 11.40 0.77
CA SER A 532 -18.66 10.97 1.85
C SER A 532 -20.07 11.56 1.74
N THR A 533 -20.34 12.47 0.78
CA THR A 533 -21.63 13.16 0.64
C THR A 533 -22.83 12.22 0.54
N PRO A 534 -22.81 11.12 -0.23
CA PRO A 534 -23.95 10.19 -0.27
C PRO A 534 -24.31 9.59 1.10
N HIS A 535 -23.30 9.30 1.93
CA HIS A 535 -23.51 8.84 3.30
C HIS A 535 -24.04 9.96 4.21
N TYR A 536 -23.58 11.20 4.00
CA TYR A 536 -24.09 12.36 4.73
C TYR A 536 -25.56 12.65 4.39
N VAL A 537 -25.92 12.60 3.10
CA VAL A 537 -27.32 12.79 2.65
C VAL A 537 -28.22 11.74 3.28
N GLU A 538 -27.83 10.46 3.25
CA GLU A 538 -28.60 9.39 3.90
C GLU A 538 -28.75 9.64 5.41
N ALA A 539 -27.65 9.95 6.10
CA ALA A 539 -27.65 10.21 7.54
C ALA A 539 -28.52 11.42 7.91
N ALA A 540 -28.37 12.54 7.20
CA ALA A 540 -29.09 13.78 7.45
C ALA A 540 -30.60 13.65 7.17
N VAL A 541 -30.99 13.00 6.06
CA VAL A 541 -32.42 12.72 5.79
C VAL A 541 -33.02 11.84 6.89
N ARG A 542 -32.32 10.80 7.32
CA ARG A 542 -32.78 9.91 8.41
C ARG A 542 -32.77 10.59 9.78
N ALA A 543 -31.95 11.62 9.97
CA ALA A 543 -31.91 12.45 11.18
C ALA A 543 -32.94 13.60 11.17
N GLY A 544 -33.73 13.76 10.10
CA GLY A 544 -34.73 14.83 9.99
C GLY A 544 -34.17 16.18 9.55
N GLU A 545 -32.99 16.21 8.91
CA GLU A 545 -32.32 17.42 8.42
C GLU A 545 -32.26 17.50 6.86
N PRO A 546 -33.39 17.40 6.12
CA PRO A 546 -33.37 17.30 4.65
C PRO A 546 -32.84 18.55 3.95
N ALA A 547 -33.00 19.75 4.53
CA ALA A 547 -32.45 20.98 3.96
C ALA A 547 -30.91 20.99 3.94
N ALA A 548 -30.29 20.49 5.02
CA ALA A 548 -28.84 20.35 5.09
C ALA A 548 -28.33 19.27 4.12
N ALA A 549 -29.09 18.18 3.96
CA ALA A 549 -28.81 17.13 2.99
C ALA A 549 -28.87 17.67 1.54
N ALA A 550 -29.90 18.44 1.20
CA ALA A 550 -30.07 19.05 -0.12
C ALA A 550 -28.91 19.99 -0.47
N ALA A 551 -28.51 20.85 0.47
CA ALA A 551 -27.38 21.77 0.27
C ALA A 551 -26.06 21.03 -0.04
N ALA A 552 -25.79 19.91 0.63
CA ALA A 552 -24.60 19.10 0.37
C ALA A 552 -24.68 18.36 -0.98
N ALA A 553 -25.87 17.88 -1.37
CA ALA A 553 -26.07 17.13 -2.61
C ALA A 553 -25.79 17.97 -3.88
N VAL A 554 -25.98 19.29 -3.85
CA VAL A 554 -25.74 20.18 -5.00
C VAL A 554 -24.28 20.09 -5.49
N GLY A 555 -23.32 20.22 -4.57
CA GLY A 555 -21.90 20.20 -4.92
C GLY A 555 -21.45 18.85 -5.46
N TYR A 556 -21.96 17.77 -4.87
CA TYR A 556 -21.68 16.40 -5.30
C TYR A 556 -22.27 16.10 -6.69
N THR A 557 -23.53 16.48 -6.93
CA THR A 557 -24.21 16.27 -8.21
C THR A 557 -23.49 17.00 -9.33
N ARG A 558 -23.13 18.28 -9.12
CA ARG A 558 -22.35 19.05 -10.10
C ARG A 558 -21.02 18.37 -10.47
N TRP A 559 -20.32 17.81 -9.48
CA TRP A 559 -19.09 17.08 -9.73
C TRP A 559 -19.36 15.80 -10.53
N ALA A 560 -20.30 14.96 -10.07
CA ALA A 560 -20.68 13.70 -10.69
C ALA A 560 -21.10 13.89 -12.16
N ASP A 561 -21.92 14.90 -12.46
CA ASP A 561 -22.36 15.23 -13.82
C ASP A 561 -21.20 15.67 -14.71
N THR A 562 -20.18 16.32 -14.15
CA THR A 562 -19.03 16.79 -14.92
C THR A 562 -18.02 15.68 -15.22
N VAL A 563 -17.75 14.81 -14.23
CA VAL A 563 -16.84 13.68 -14.45
C VAL A 563 -17.51 12.55 -15.25
N ALA A 564 -18.84 12.46 -15.17
CA ALA A 564 -19.68 11.50 -15.87
C ALA A 564 -19.33 10.03 -15.58
N SER A 565 -18.83 9.75 -14.37
CA SER A 565 -18.60 8.39 -13.88
C SER A 565 -19.95 7.72 -13.56
N PRO A 566 -20.28 6.55 -14.15
CA PRO A 566 -21.56 5.87 -13.92
C PRO A 566 -21.85 5.63 -12.43
N GLY A 567 -20.85 5.17 -11.67
CA GLY A 567 -21.00 4.93 -10.23
C GLY A 567 -21.34 6.20 -9.46
N HIS A 568 -20.68 7.33 -9.76
CA HIS A 568 -20.97 8.59 -9.08
C HIS A 568 -22.28 9.23 -9.53
N LEU A 569 -22.68 9.07 -10.80
CA LEU A 569 -24.01 9.46 -11.29
C LEU A 569 -25.11 8.65 -10.60
N ALA A 570 -24.90 7.34 -10.40
CA ALA A 570 -25.82 6.48 -9.68
C ALA A 570 -25.98 6.92 -8.21
N LEU A 571 -24.86 7.28 -7.56
CA LEU A 571 -24.87 7.85 -6.21
C LEU A 571 -25.58 9.21 -6.16
N ALA A 572 -25.43 10.06 -7.17
CA ALA A 572 -26.15 11.33 -7.27
C ALA A 572 -27.67 11.11 -7.45
N ALA A 573 -28.06 10.14 -8.28
CA ALA A 573 -29.46 9.72 -8.43
C ALA A 573 -30.04 9.17 -7.11
N ARG A 574 -29.26 8.38 -6.36
CA ARG A 574 -29.65 7.93 -5.01
C ARG A 574 -29.84 9.08 -4.03
N CYS A 575 -28.96 10.09 -4.07
CA CYS A 575 -29.14 11.31 -3.26
C CYS A 575 -30.44 12.03 -3.63
N ARG A 576 -30.77 12.17 -4.92
CA ARG A 576 -32.06 12.72 -5.36
C ARG A 576 -33.24 11.89 -4.87
N ALA A 577 -33.14 10.56 -4.92
CA ALA A 577 -34.17 9.65 -4.43
C ALA A 577 -34.42 9.79 -2.91
N LEU A 578 -33.37 10.02 -2.12
CA LEU A 578 -33.47 10.27 -0.67
C LEU A 578 -34.09 11.62 -0.32
N LEU A 579 -33.94 12.62 -1.20
CA LEU A 579 -34.47 13.98 -1.02
C LEU A 579 -35.89 14.14 -1.58
N ALA A 580 -36.28 13.29 -2.53
CA ALA A 580 -37.61 13.27 -3.13
C ALA A 580 -38.63 12.48 -2.28
N SER A 581 -39.90 12.52 -2.70
CA SER A 581 -40.98 11.76 -2.07
C SER A 581 -41.88 11.09 -3.12
N GLY A 582 -42.69 10.11 -2.69
CA GLY A 582 -43.66 9.46 -3.56
C GLY A 582 -43.06 8.83 -4.82
N GLY A 583 -43.78 8.92 -5.94
CA GLY A 583 -43.37 8.31 -7.21
C GLY A 583 -42.03 8.83 -7.75
N GLU A 584 -41.72 10.11 -7.54
CA GLU A 584 -40.47 10.73 -7.97
C GLU A 584 -39.25 10.06 -7.32
N ALA A 585 -39.32 9.78 -6.01
CA ALA A 585 -38.27 9.05 -5.31
C ALA A 585 -38.05 7.66 -5.94
N LEU A 586 -39.11 6.96 -6.31
CA LEU A 586 -39.01 5.63 -6.94
C LEU A 586 -38.40 5.69 -8.34
N THR A 587 -38.66 6.75 -9.11
CA THR A 587 -37.99 6.99 -10.41
C THR A 587 -36.50 7.17 -10.21
N HIS A 588 -36.08 8.03 -9.29
CA HIS A 588 -34.65 8.25 -9.04
C HIS A 588 -33.91 7.02 -8.50
N TYR A 589 -34.57 6.14 -7.73
CA TYR A 589 -33.97 4.86 -7.36
C TYR A 589 -33.78 3.92 -8.56
N ARG A 590 -34.72 3.90 -9.53
CA ARG A 590 -34.56 3.12 -10.76
C ARG A 590 -33.43 3.69 -11.61
N ASP A 591 -33.40 5.01 -11.82
CA ASP A 591 -32.30 5.68 -12.52
C ASP A 591 -30.95 5.33 -11.89
N ALA A 592 -30.87 5.32 -10.55
CA ALA A 592 -29.66 4.93 -9.83
C ALA A 592 -29.26 3.47 -10.09
N LEU A 593 -30.21 2.55 -10.11
CA LEU A 593 -29.93 1.13 -10.36
C LEU A 593 -29.54 0.87 -11.82
N ASP A 594 -30.19 1.53 -12.78
CA ASP A 594 -29.84 1.45 -14.21
C ASP A 594 -28.41 1.93 -14.46
N LEU A 595 -27.97 2.98 -13.75
CA LEU A 595 -26.59 3.48 -13.80
C LEU A 595 -25.58 2.55 -13.11
N HIS A 596 -25.99 1.79 -12.08
CA HIS A 596 -25.16 0.78 -11.43
C HIS A 596 -25.02 -0.52 -12.27
N ASP A 597 -26.00 -0.81 -13.13
CA ASP A 597 -26.10 -2.07 -13.89
C ASP A 597 -25.08 -2.20 -15.02
N ALA A 598 -24.28 -1.17 -15.31
CA ALA A 598 -23.18 -1.25 -16.26
C ALA A 598 -22.12 -2.32 -15.89
N ASP A 599 -21.98 -2.68 -14.61
CA ASP A 599 -20.97 -3.68 -14.18
C ASP A 599 -21.35 -4.57 -12.98
N GLY A 600 -22.48 -4.34 -12.31
CA GLY A 600 -23.12 -5.28 -11.37
C GLY A 600 -22.36 -5.64 -10.08
N ARG A 601 -21.18 -5.07 -9.81
CA ARG A 601 -20.25 -5.54 -8.76
C ARG A 601 -19.92 -4.50 -7.67
N HIS A 602 -20.84 -3.59 -7.35
CA HIS A 602 -20.55 -2.50 -6.40
C HIS A 602 -21.36 -2.63 -5.10
N LEU A 603 -20.68 -2.50 -3.96
CA LEU A 603 -21.29 -2.37 -2.63
C LEU A 603 -22.36 -1.26 -2.59
N GLU A 604 -22.12 -0.17 -3.32
CA GLU A 604 -23.05 0.95 -3.41
C GLU A 604 -24.36 0.63 -4.15
N ARG A 605 -24.35 -0.34 -5.07
CA ARG A 605 -25.57 -0.87 -5.69
C ARG A 605 -26.42 -1.60 -4.64
N ALA A 606 -25.81 -2.46 -3.82
CA ALA A 606 -26.50 -3.16 -2.73
C ALA A 606 -27.14 -2.18 -1.73
N ARG A 607 -26.45 -1.08 -1.42
CA ARG A 607 -27.00 -0.01 -0.57
C ARG A 607 -28.16 0.74 -1.23
N THR A 608 -28.08 0.97 -2.55
CA THR A 608 -29.20 1.54 -3.33
C THR A 608 -30.42 0.61 -3.31
N GLU A 609 -30.22 -0.69 -3.51
CA GLU A 609 -31.28 -1.71 -3.44
C GLU A 609 -31.96 -1.75 -2.06
N LEU A 610 -31.15 -1.69 -0.98
CA LEU A 610 -31.66 -1.63 0.39
C LEU A 610 -32.55 -0.41 0.61
N LEU A 611 -32.07 0.78 0.25
CA LEU A 611 -32.81 2.03 0.43
C LEU A 611 -34.07 2.09 -0.45
N TYR A 612 -34.00 1.57 -1.67
CA TYR A 612 -35.15 1.47 -2.55
C TYR A 612 -36.22 0.51 -2.00
N GLY A 613 -35.82 -0.66 -1.51
CA GLY A 613 -36.70 -1.61 -0.85
C GLY A 613 -37.40 -1.02 0.39
N ILE A 614 -36.67 -0.24 1.20
CA ILE A 614 -37.24 0.49 2.34
C ILE A 614 -38.29 1.51 1.89
N ALA A 615 -38.00 2.27 0.82
CA ALA A 615 -38.92 3.25 0.26
C ALA A 615 -40.19 2.59 -0.30
N LEU A 616 -40.06 1.49 -1.05
CA LEU A 616 -41.18 0.70 -1.58
C LEU A 616 -42.07 0.15 -0.46
N ARG A 617 -41.47 -0.36 0.62
CA ARG A 617 -42.21 -0.82 1.80
C ARG A 617 -43.03 0.30 2.42
N ARG A 618 -42.44 1.48 2.60
CA ARG A 618 -43.15 2.66 3.15
C ARG A 618 -44.35 3.07 2.30
N MET A 619 -44.29 2.84 0.98
CA MET A 619 -45.39 3.05 0.03
C MET A 619 -46.32 1.83 -0.13
N ARG A 620 -46.21 0.82 0.75
CA ARG A 620 -47.01 -0.42 0.75
C ARG A 620 -46.88 -1.28 -0.53
N ARG A 621 -45.83 -1.10 -1.33
CA ARG A 621 -45.49 -1.95 -2.50
C ARG A 621 -44.68 -3.17 -2.05
N THR A 622 -45.31 -4.06 -1.28
CA THR A 622 -44.63 -5.12 -0.51
C THR A 622 -43.95 -6.19 -1.37
N ALA A 623 -44.52 -6.54 -2.53
CA ALA A 623 -43.92 -7.51 -3.44
C ALA A 623 -42.58 -7.02 -3.99
N GLU A 624 -42.58 -5.83 -4.60
CA GLU A 624 -41.38 -5.21 -5.15
C GLU A 624 -40.35 -4.89 -4.06
N ALA A 625 -40.80 -4.43 -2.88
CA ALA A 625 -39.90 -4.20 -1.74
C ALA A 625 -39.13 -5.48 -1.36
N ARG A 626 -39.80 -6.63 -1.34
CA ARG A 626 -39.21 -7.91 -0.97
C ARG A 626 -38.13 -8.35 -1.96
N ASP A 627 -38.37 -8.16 -3.25
CA ASP A 627 -37.39 -8.54 -4.29
C ASP A 627 -36.12 -7.69 -4.17
N ARG A 628 -36.27 -6.37 -3.98
CA ARG A 628 -35.15 -5.43 -3.82
C ARG A 628 -34.35 -5.69 -2.53
N LEU A 629 -35.03 -5.94 -1.42
CA LEU A 629 -34.37 -6.25 -0.15
C LEU A 629 -33.62 -7.60 -0.18
N ARG A 630 -34.14 -8.61 -0.90
CA ARG A 630 -33.43 -9.89 -1.10
C ARG A 630 -32.19 -9.72 -1.96
N ALA A 631 -32.26 -8.93 -3.04
CA ALA A 631 -31.10 -8.61 -3.86
C ALA A 631 -30.02 -7.90 -3.04
N ALA A 632 -30.42 -6.94 -2.18
CA ALA A 632 -29.50 -6.27 -1.25
C ALA A 632 -28.85 -7.25 -0.26
N LEU A 633 -29.64 -8.14 0.36
CA LEU A 633 -29.13 -9.14 1.32
C LEU A 633 -28.08 -10.04 0.67
N GLN A 634 -28.40 -10.65 -0.47
CA GLN A 634 -27.49 -11.54 -1.20
C GLN A 634 -26.18 -10.83 -1.55
N ALA A 635 -26.27 -9.59 -2.03
CA ALA A 635 -25.08 -8.80 -2.36
C ALA A 635 -24.22 -8.50 -1.12
N PHE A 636 -24.83 -8.06 -0.01
CA PHE A 636 -24.07 -7.79 1.22
C PHE A 636 -23.39 -9.03 1.80
N GLU A 637 -24.04 -10.20 1.74
CA GLU A 637 -23.43 -11.47 2.15
C GLU A 637 -22.23 -11.84 1.26
N GLN A 638 -22.36 -11.68 -0.06
CA GLN A 638 -21.27 -11.93 -1.00
C GLN A 638 -20.05 -11.04 -0.75
N PHE A 639 -20.28 -9.76 -0.40
CA PHE A 639 -19.20 -8.81 -0.11
C PHE A 639 -18.66 -8.91 1.33
N GLY A 640 -19.31 -9.67 2.23
CA GLY A 640 -18.95 -9.70 3.65
C GLY A 640 -19.30 -8.42 4.41
N ALA A 641 -20.24 -7.61 3.89
CA ALA A 641 -20.72 -6.38 4.51
C ALA A 641 -21.83 -6.68 5.53
N LEU A 642 -21.45 -7.29 6.65
CA LEU A 642 -22.37 -7.84 7.65
C LEU A 642 -23.42 -6.85 8.19
N PRO A 643 -23.11 -5.55 8.45
CA PRO A 643 -24.12 -4.61 8.92
C PRO A 643 -25.24 -4.39 7.89
N GLY A 644 -24.90 -4.30 6.61
CA GLY A 644 -25.86 -4.16 5.52
C GLY A 644 -26.77 -5.39 5.40
N ALA A 645 -26.20 -6.59 5.49
CA ALA A 645 -26.96 -7.84 5.47
C ALA A 645 -27.98 -7.91 6.63
N ARG A 646 -27.53 -7.61 7.85
CA ARG A 646 -28.42 -7.57 9.04
C ARG A 646 -29.54 -6.53 8.91
N HIS A 647 -29.26 -5.39 8.28
CA HIS A 647 -30.28 -4.37 8.03
C HIS A 647 -31.30 -4.90 7.00
N ALA A 648 -30.86 -5.44 5.86
CA ALA A 648 -31.75 -6.03 4.87
C ALA A 648 -32.64 -7.15 5.46
N GLU A 649 -32.07 -8.04 6.28
CA GLU A 649 -32.83 -9.06 7.00
C GLU A 649 -33.89 -8.47 7.94
N ALA A 650 -33.55 -7.40 8.69
CA ALA A 650 -34.49 -6.75 9.59
C ALA A 650 -35.67 -6.14 8.81
N GLU A 651 -35.40 -5.53 7.65
CA GLU A 651 -36.43 -4.97 6.78
C GLU A 651 -37.31 -6.06 6.13
N LEU A 652 -36.72 -7.21 5.75
CA LEU A 652 -37.46 -8.39 5.27
C LEU A 652 -38.34 -9.02 6.37
N ARG A 653 -37.81 -9.13 7.60
CA ARG A 653 -38.58 -9.60 8.76
C ARG A 653 -39.79 -8.69 9.03
N ALA A 654 -39.62 -7.37 8.90
CA ALA A 654 -40.71 -6.41 9.03
C ALA A 654 -41.79 -6.53 7.93
N LEU A 655 -41.48 -7.16 6.80
CA LEU A 655 -42.45 -7.51 5.73
C LEU A 655 -43.13 -8.86 5.94
N GLY A 656 -42.88 -9.55 7.05
CA GLY A 656 -43.37 -10.90 7.32
C GLY A 656 -42.68 -11.99 6.50
N ASP A 657 -41.52 -11.71 5.89
CA ASP A 657 -40.72 -12.70 5.15
C ASP A 657 -39.88 -13.57 6.10
N THR A 658 -40.54 -14.21 7.07
CA THR A 658 -39.97 -15.29 7.90
C THR A 658 -40.20 -16.68 7.27
N ALA A 659 -40.97 -16.74 6.19
CA ALA A 659 -41.67 -17.96 5.74
C ALA A 659 -40.89 -18.86 4.76
N ARG A 660 -39.65 -18.54 4.37
CA ARG A 660 -38.94 -19.32 3.33
C ARG A 660 -38.05 -20.45 3.85
N CYS A 661 -37.47 -20.39 5.05
CA CYS A 661 -36.71 -21.55 5.56
C CYS A 661 -37.62 -22.76 5.83
N ALA A 662 -38.88 -22.53 6.20
CA ALA A 662 -39.87 -23.59 6.42
C ALA A 662 -40.47 -24.18 5.11
N ARG A 663 -40.16 -23.63 3.92
CA ARG A 663 -40.79 -24.03 2.63
C ARG A 663 -39.79 -24.45 1.54
N LEU A 664 -38.50 -24.56 1.84
CA LEU A 664 -37.52 -25.11 0.91
C LEU A 664 -37.58 -26.66 0.94
N PRO A 665 -37.43 -27.36 -0.20
CA PRO A 665 -37.15 -28.79 -0.19
C PRO A 665 -35.93 -29.06 0.71
N ALA A 666 -35.93 -30.17 1.47
CA ALA A 666 -34.91 -30.47 2.49
C ALA A 666 -33.45 -30.31 2.00
N ALA A 667 -33.21 -30.55 0.71
CA ALA A 667 -31.91 -30.36 0.04
C ALA A 667 -31.45 -28.89 0.01
N ALA A 668 -32.35 -27.96 -0.29
CA ALA A 668 -32.04 -26.55 -0.38
C ALA A 668 -31.94 -25.89 1.01
N ALA A 669 -32.64 -26.43 2.02
CA ALA A 669 -32.54 -25.96 3.40
C ALA A 669 -31.15 -26.28 4.02
N LEU A 670 -30.62 -27.48 3.78
CA LEU A 670 -29.27 -27.85 4.22
C LEU A 670 -28.16 -27.09 3.47
N GLY A 671 -28.38 -26.79 2.19
CA GLY A 671 -27.46 -25.95 1.40
C GLY A 671 -27.34 -24.49 1.87
N ALA A 672 -28.25 -24.02 2.74
CA ALA A 672 -28.21 -22.69 3.34
C ALA A 672 -27.36 -22.63 4.64
N LEU A 673 -26.84 -23.76 5.12
CA LEU A 673 -25.93 -23.80 6.26
C LEU A 673 -24.53 -23.35 5.86
N THR A 674 -23.80 -22.70 6.76
CA THR A 674 -22.37 -22.43 6.54
C THR A 674 -21.58 -23.75 6.54
N ALA A 675 -20.37 -23.75 5.98
CA ALA A 675 -19.50 -24.95 5.98
C ALA A 675 -19.32 -25.54 7.39
N GLN A 676 -19.13 -24.67 8.39
CA GLN A 676 -19.00 -25.07 9.79
C GLN A 676 -20.31 -25.65 10.37
N GLN A 677 -21.46 -25.05 10.04
CA GLN A 677 -22.76 -25.57 10.48
C GLN A 677 -23.15 -26.88 9.82
N THR A 678 -22.75 -27.07 8.56
CA THR A 678 -22.94 -28.32 7.81
C THR A 678 -22.17 -29.45 8.47
N LEU A 679 -20.92 -29.20 8.87
CA LEU A 679 -20.10 -30.17 9.60
C LEU A 679 -20.72 -30.54 10.97
N ILE A 680 -21.22 -29.54 11.71
CA ILE A 680 -21.93 -29.76 12.97
C ILE A 680 -23.21 -30.58 12.73
N ALA A 681 -24.00 -30.25 11.71
CA ALA A 681 -25.23 -30.96 11.37
C ALA A 681 -24.96 -32.42 10.97
N SER A 682 -23.90 -32.71 10.21
CA SER A 682 -23.52 -34.09 9.88
C SER A 682 -23.12 -34.88 11.13
N MET A 683 -22.29 -34.31 12.01
CA MET A 683 -21.90 -34.99 13.25
C MET A 683 -23.09 -35.22 14.19
N VAL A 684 -24.11 -34.37 14.15
CA VAL A 684 -25.37 -34.61 14.87
C VAL A 684 -26.16 -35.77 14.28
N ALA A 685 -26.21 -35.87 12.95
CA ALA A 685 -26.83 -37.00 12.24
C ALA A 685 -26.10 -38.32 12.55
N ASP A 686 -24.76 -38.28 12.66
CA ASP A 686 -23.92 -39.40 13.10
C ASP A 686 -24.07 -39.74 14.61
N GLY A 687 -24.95 -39.04 15.34
CA GLY A 687 -25.23 -39.29 16.76
C GLY A 687 -24.27 -38.66 17.77
N ALA A 688 -23.27 -37.86 17.34
CA ALA A 688 -22.24 -37.33 18.23
C ALA A 688 -22.77 -36.25 19.19
N THR A 689 -22.60 -36.41 20.50
CA THR A 689 -23.02 -35.44 21.52
C THR A 689 -22.31 -34.08 21.41
N ASN A 690 -22.88 -33.03 22.02
CA ASN A 690 -22.28 -31.69 21.97
C ASN A 690 -20.86 -31.64 22.55
N ARG A 691 -20.56 -32.51 23.53
CA ARG A 691 -19.21 -32.65 24.10
C ARG A 691 -18.24 -33.30 23.12
N GLU A 692 -18.67 -34.30 22.37
CA GLU A 692 -17.85 -34.97 21.35
C GLU A 692 -17.61 -34.07 20.13
N ILE A 693 -18.64 -33.35 19.69
CA ILE A 693 -18.53 -32.34 18.62
C ILE A 693 -17.55 -31.24 19.03
N ALA A 694 -17.67 -30.74 20.27
CA ALA A 694 -16.77 -29.74 20.83
C ALA A 694 -15.29 -30.19 20.81
N ILE A 695 -15.03 -31.45 21.18
CA ILE A 695 -13.68 -32.04 21.12
C ILE A 695 -13.18 -32.12 19.67
N ARG A 696 -13.98 -32.64 18.75
CA ARG A 696 -13.59 -32.82 17.34
C ARG A 696 -13.34 -31.50 16.62
N MET A 697 -14.05 -30.44 16.99
CA MET A 697 -13.90 -29.11 16.39
C MET A 697 -12.97 -28.18 17.17
N VAL A 698 -12.42 -28.60 18.31
CA VAL A 698 -11.62 -27.77 19.22
C VAL A 698 -12.38 -26.50 19.65
N LEU A 699 -13.65 -26.68 20.04
CA LEU A 699 -14.55 -25.60 20.51
C LEU A 699 -15.11 -25.93 21.89
N SER A 700 -15.75 -24.96 22.56
CA SER A 700 -16.45 -25.22 23.83
C SER A 700 -17.83 -25.84 23.58
N PRO A 701 -18.36 -26.70 24.49
CA PRO A 701 -19.74 -27.21 24.37
C PRO A 701 -20.79 -26.11 24.27
N ARG A 702 -20.57 -24.97 24.94
CA ARG A 702 -21.44 -23.78 24.86
C ARG A 702 -21.43 -23.14 23.47
N THR A 703 -20.30 -23.19 22.78
CA THR A 703 -20.19 -22.75 21.38
C THR A 703 -20.96 -23.67 20.45
N ILE A 704 -20.94 -24.99 20.70
CA ILE A 704 -21.75 -25.96 19.95
C ILE A 704 -23.24 -25.73 20.17
N ASP A 705 -23.68 -25.48 21.41
CA ASP A 705 -25.08 -25.12 21.70
C ASP A 705 -25.52 -23.85 20.94
N HIS A 706 -24.64 -22.86 20.87
CA HIS A 706 -24.90 -21.63 20.13
C HIS A 706 -25.06 -21.91 18.62
N HIS A 707 -24.16 -22.72 18.04
CA HIS A 707 -24.28 -23.13 16.64
C HIS A 707 -25.54 -23.95 16.38
N LEU A 708 -25.92 -24.87 17.27
CA LEU A 708 -27.14 -25.67 17.12
C LEU A 708 -28.41 -24.83 17.19
N ARG A 709 -28.48 -23.86 18.10
CA ARG A 709 -29.59 -22.89 18.11
C ARG A 709 -29.66 -22.11 16.81
N GLY A 710 -28.51 -21.69 16.28
CA GLY A 710 -28.42 -21.04 14.98
C GLY A 710 -28.90 -21.94 13.83
N ILE A 711 -28.54 -23.22 13.84
CA ILE A 711 -28.98 -24.23 12.87
C ILE A 711 -30.49 -24.44 12.96
N TYR A 712 -31.05 -24.59 14.16
CA TYR A 712 -32.49 -24.76 14.37
C TYR A 712 -33.30 -23.58 13.85
N VAL A 713 -32.88 -22.36 14.19
CA VAL A 713 -33.50 -21.13 13.70
C VAL A 713 -33.39 -21.02 12.18
N ARG A 714 -32.24 -21.38 11.60
CA ARG A 714 -31.98 -21.29 10.16
C ARG A 714 -32.72 -22.36 9.34
N LEU A 715 -32.97 -23.54 9.92
CA LEU A 715 -33.71 -24.62 9.27
C LEU A 715 -35.20 -24.64 9.61
N GLY A 716 -35.66 -23.81 10.56
CA GLY A 716 -37.05 -23.79 11.02
C GLY A 716 -37.46 -25.04 11.79
N ILE A 717 -36.50 -25.73 12.42
CA ILE A 717 -36.72 -26.95 13.20
C ILE A 717 -36.58 -26.67 14.70
N SER A 718 -37.16 -27.53 15.52
CA SER A 718 -37.25 -27.35 16.97
C SER A 718 -36.40 -28.36 17.75
N SER A 719 -35.97 -29.45 17.11
CA SER A 719 -35.29 -30.54 17.80
C SER A 719 -34.07 -31.08 17.06
N ARG A 720 -33.17 -31.65 17.85
CA ARG A 720 -32.00 -32.39 17.39
C ARG A 720 -32.39 -33.61 16.53
N VAL A 721 -33.51 -34.24 16.86
CA VAL A 721 -34.05 -35.41 16.14
C VAL A 721 -34.55 -34.99 14.76
N GLU A 722 -35.21 -33.84 14.65
CA GLU A 722 -35.59 -33.25 13.37
C GLU A 722 -34.36 -32.93 12.51
N LEU A 723 -33.27 -32.43 13.11
CA LEU A 723 -32.03 -32.17 12.40
C LEU A 723 -31.42 -33.45 11.80
N ALA A 724 -31.35 -34.52 12.59
CA ALA A 724 -30.82 -35.81 12.13
C ALA A 724 -31.63 -36.38 10.96
N ARG A 725 -32.97 -36.41 11.08
CA ARG A 725 -33.85 -36.89 10.00
C ARG A 725 -33.72 -36.10 8.71
N LEU A 726 -33.51 -34.78 8.82
CA LEU A 726 -33.42 -33.89 7.67
C LEU A 726 -32.10 -34.11 6.89
N VAL A 727 -31.01 -34.42 7.61
CA VAL A 727 -29.70 -34.79 7.03
C VAL A 727 -29.73 -36.20 6.43
N ASP A 728 -30.30 -37.18 7.12
CA ASP A 728 -30.40 -38.56 6.62
C ASP A 728 -31.23 -38.67 5.34
N ALA A 729 -32.33 -37.91 5.27
CA ALA A 729 -33.17 -37.84 4.07
C ALA A 729 -32.42 -37.30 2.83
N GLN A 730 -31.32 -36.55 3.01
CA GLN A 730 -30.44 -36.14 1.91
C GLN A 730 -29.44 -37.24 1.52
N GLY A 731 -28.89 -37.96 2.49
CA GLY A 731 -27.98 -39.09 2.23
C GLY A 731 -28.64 -40.18 1.38
N THR A 732 -29.91 -40.48 1.62
CA THR A 732 -30.68 -41.48 0.84
C THR A 732 -31.07 -41.00 -0.56
N ALA A 733 -31.27 -39.69 -0.77
CA ALA A 733 -31.61 -39.12 -2.08
C ALA A 733 -30.39 -38.93 -3.00
N GLY A 734 -29.18 -38.85 -2.43
CA GLY A 734 -27.91 -38.74 -3.17
C GLY A 734 -27.34 -40.08 -3.66
N SER A 735 -27.76 -41.21 -3.08
CA SER A 735 -27.27 -42.55 -3.45
C SER A 735 -28.09 -43.24 -4.56
N SER A 736 -29.14 -42.60 -5.07
CA SER A 736 -30.02 -43.13 -6.13
C SER A 736 -29.97 -42.32 -7.43
N ARG A 737 -28.82 -41.70 -7.74
CA ARG A 737 -28.57 -41.00 -9.01
C ARG A 737 -27.30 -41.49 -9.67
#